data_AF-A0A2D6QVW7-F1
#
_entry.id   AF-A0A2D6QVW7-F1
#
_cell.length_a   1.000
_cell.length_b   1.000
_cell.length_c   1.000
_cell.angle_alpha   90.00
_cell.angle_beta   90.00
_cell.angle_gamma   90.00
#
_symmetry.space_group_name_H-M   'P 1'
#
loop_
_entity.id
_entity.type
_entity.pdbx_description
1 polymer ?
#
loop_
_entity_poly.entity_id
_entity_poly.type
_entity_poly.pdbx_seq_one_letter_code
_entity_poly.pdbx_strand_id
1 'polypeptide(L)'
;MHRARQGVSTLSEDQGRRPTVHGSALRQCVAQGLPLPAAPINAGNAGASSEAGSSPARASRRRRPEAVIDLDLRMPSNRAPLRLRPMLAATDGAALDDARLVYEPKYDGIRALIEVAPSAVRGESPRVAIWSRNGNDKTAQFPDLVPAVAGLVARRRSALLLDGEIVALDAEGRPTSFLKLQPRIHRHRTTARESARAVRDQPVVFVAFDLLDDGDESLRGRPFTERRARLEQRLGRTRRKLVWLSECAVGDGRELHARAQRDGWEGLIAKEATSIYHNGKRSPAWQKIKLLRSQEFVVGGWTAPRQSRQHFGALIVGVRGDNADEAEVPGLTYAGHVGSGFSDAELARLAKLLGPLSVADSPFTAMPPAHETAHWVEPVLVVQVKFTEWPDGGALRHPVYLGLRDDRPARSVTREGAPAGPADPSALDPMGGIDALAERLEDLEQARRRGTLELDGVRVAVGNLDKVFWPALGVTKGELLRFYVRIAPYVLPAVADRPLVMKRFPNGIDGKSFYQHRAPSPLPDGLPALPLRESPDRPETEVPYLVGGSLATLLYMAQLAAISQDPWFSRVSAIESADLTAFDLDPGPGVRFRQVLDVACWIHDELDKIGVPSVPKTSGSSGLHIYLPLPDDTPYEAGMLLCQIVATLVASRHPKVATVERMVKRRREKTVYIDYLQNIYGKTLATAYSARASDYAGVSTPLTWREVHAGAKQKLDPRAFTIRSVMGRLERVGDLWAALRTGEKANLRAAAALTTNG
;
A
#
# COMPACT_ATOMS: atom_id res chain seq x y z
N MET A 1 49.82 -56.59 9.75
CA MET A 1 50.17 -57.08 8.39
C MET A 1 49.68 -56.08 7.36
N HIS A 2 50.59 -55.63 6.49
CA HIS A 2 50.52 -54.75 5.29
C HIS A 2 49.58 -53.52 5.30
N ARG A 3 50.04 -52.27 5.48
CA ARG A 3 50.84 -51.36 4.60
C ARG A 3 50.32 -51.24 3.15
N ALA A 4 49.68 -50.10 2.84
CA ALA A 4 49.50 -49.60 1.48
C ALA A 4 50.30 -48.29 1.30
N ARG A 5 51.10 -48.25 0.23
CA ARG A 5 51.97 -47.16 -0.20
C ARG A 5 51.24 -46.21 -1.17
N GLN A 6 51.70 -44.98 -1.16
CA GLN A 6 51.33 -43.84 -1.99
C GLN A 6 51.92 -43.89 -3.43
N GLY A 7 51.30 -43.08 -4.31
CA GLY A 7 51.92 -42.41 -5.47
C GLY A 7 51.43 -42.91 -6.83
N VAL A 8 51.14 -42.11 -7.87
CA VAL A 8 51.27 -40.68 -8.22
C VAL A 8 50.38 -40.46 -9.48
N SER A 9 49.96 -39.21 -9.79
CA SER A 9 49.81 -38.63 -11.16
C SER A 9 48.44 -38.02 -11.54
N THR A 10 48.32 -36.73 -11.23
CA THR A 10 47.83 -35.58 -12.03
C THR A 10 47.16 -35.74 -13.43
N LEU A 11 46.04 -34.98 -13.55
CA LEU A 11 45.51 -34.12 -14.65
C LEU A 11 44.71 -34.73 -15.82
N SER A 12 43.40 -34.41 -15.87
CA SER A 12 42.82 -33.62 -16.98
C SER A 12 41.50 -32.95 -16.57
N GLU A 13 41.26 -31.77 -17.14
CA GLU A 13 40.05 -30.95 -17.04
C GLU A 13 38.81 -31.67 -17.60
N ASP A 14 37.63 -31.45 -17.00
CA ASP A 14 36.37 -31.47 -17.77
C ASP A 14 35.39 -30.43 -17.22
N GLN A 15 34.81 -29.69 -18.17
CA GLN A 15 34.00 -28.51 -17.97
C GLN A 15 32.53 -28.88 -17.70
N GLY A 16 31.94 -28.19 -16.71
CA GLY A 16 30.55 -27.74 -16.69
C GLY A 16 29.43 -28.62 -17.28
N ARG A 17 28.75 -29.38 -16.41
CA ARG A 17 27.32 -29.71 -16.57
C ARG A 17 26.59 -29.55 -15.23
N ARG A 18 25.73 -28.52 -15.13
CA ARG A 18 24.72 -28.43 -14.06
C ARG A 18 23.49 -29.28 -14.43
N PRO A 19 22.84 -29.95 -13.46
CA PRO A 19 21.75 -30.86 -13.72
C PRO A 19 20.44 -30.13 -14.06
N THR A 20 19.74 -30.62 -15.07
CA THR A 20 18.35 -30.27 -15.41
C THR A 20 17.38 -30.99 -14.48
N VAL A 21 16.53 -30.26 -13.74
CA VAL A 21 15.37 -30.82 -13.04
C VAL A 21 14.08 -30.47 -13.79
N HIS A 22 13.21 -31.47 -13.87
CA HIS A 22 12.12 -31.65 -14.84
C HIS A 22 10.86 -30.80 -14.59
N GLY A 23 10.25 -30.36 -15.70
CA GLY A 23 8.83 -30.04 -15.73
C GLY A 23 7.98 -31.31 -15.83
N SER A 24 7.32 -31.70 -14.74
CA SER A 24 6.18 -32.63 -14.78
C SER A 24 5.14 -32.48 -13.65
N ALA A 25 5.27 -31.51 -12.74
CA ALA A 25 4.42 -31.46 -11.54
C ALA A 25 2.94 -31.09 -11.79
N LEU A 26 2.63 -30.27 -12.80
CA LEU A 26 1.25 -29.80 -13.04
C LEU A 26 0.29 -30.85 -13.62
N ARG A 27 0.81 -31.96 -14.18
CA ARG A 27 -0.06 -33.04 -14.71
C ARG A 27 -0.58 -33.98 -13.60
N GLN A 28 0.06 -34.00 -12.43
CA GLN A 28 -0.33 -34.89 -11.32
C GLN A 28 -1.47 -34.33 -10.45
N CYS A 29 -1.63 -33.01 -10.35
CA CYS A 29 -2.68 -32.40 -9.52
C CYS A 29 -4.10 -32.48 -10.12
N VAL A 30 -4.25 -32.79 -11.41
CA VAL A 30 -5.58 -32.96 -12.05
C VAL A 30 -6.16 -34.37 -11.81
N ALA A 31 -5.36 -35.31 -11.29
CA ALA A 31 -5.72 -36.72 -11.22
C ALA A 31 -6.28 -37.19 -9.86
N GLN A 32 -6.46 -36.33 -8.87
CA GLN A 32 -6.98 -36.72 -7.54
C GLN A 32 -8.21 -35.90 -7.16
N GLY A 33 -9.37 -36.34 -7.65
CA GLY A 33 -10.68 -35.83 -7.25
C GLY A 33 -11.02 -36.20 -5.81
N LEU A 34 -11.59 -35.25 -5.07
CA LEU A 34 -12.24 -35.49 -3.78
C LEU A 34 -13.68 -34.95 -3.81
N PRO A 35 -14.63 -35.59 -3.10
CA PRO A 35 -16.05 -35.58 -3.43
C PRO A 35 -16.85 -34.46 -2.74
N LEU A 36 -17.95 -34.05 -3.39
CA LEU A 36 -18.96 -33.12 -2.85
C LEU A 36 -20.01 -33.89 -2.02
N PRO A 37 -20.49 -33.37 -0.88
CA PRO A 37 -21.67 -33.91 -0.20
C PRO A 37 -22.97 -33.39 -0.86
N ALA A 38 -23.90 -34.32 -1.08
CA ALA A 38 -25.22 -34.06 -1.64
C ALA A 38 -26.17 -33.42 -0.63
N ALA A 39 -27.00 -32.47 -1.09
CA ALA A 39 -28.16 -31.96 -0.36
C ALA A 39 -29.46 -32.39 -1.05
N PRO A 40 -30.54 -32.64 -0.30
CA PRO A 40 -31.67 -33.44 -0.78
C PRO A 40 -32.69 -32.65 -1.60
N ILE A 41 -33.34 -33.40 -2.48
CA ILE A 41 -34.48 -33.02 -3.31
C ILE A 41 -35.74 -33.11 -2.44
N ASN A 42 -36.61 -32.11 -2.51
CA ASN A 42 -38.02 -32.27 -2.15
C ASN A 42 -38.90 -31.68 -3.26
N ALA A 43 -39.76 -32.55 -3.81
CA ALA A 43 -40.79 -32.24 -4.78
C ALA A 43 -42.11 -31.95 -4.06
N GLY A 44 -42.96 -31.06 -4.59
CA GLY A 44 -44.30 -30.87 -4.04
C GLY A 44 -45.10 -29.65 -4.51
N ASN A 45 -45.53 -29.71 -5.78
CA ASN A 45 -46.85 -29.34 -6.33
C ASN A 45 -47.63 -28.03 -5.99
N ALA A 46 -48.03 -27.38 -7.10
CA ALA A 46 -49.35 -26.83 -7.46
C ALA A 46 -49.98 -25.60 -6.73
N GLY A 47 -50.39 -24.62 -7.56
CA GLY A 47 -51.40 -23.61 -7.23
C GLY A 47 -51.44 -22.45 -8.24
N ALA A 48 -52.46 -22.42 -9.10
CA ALA A 48 -52.70 -21.45 -10.18
C ALA A 48 -53.37 -20.14 -9.71
N SER A 49 -53.31 -19.08 -10.55
CA SER A 49 -54.33 -18.01 -10.84
C SER A 49 -53.63 -16.77 -11.46
N SER A 50 -53.85 -16.44 -12.75
CA SER A 50 -54.69 -15.32 -13.29
C SER A 50 -54.02 -13.93 -13.15
N GLU A 51 -53.88 -12.99 -14.10
CA GLU A 51 -54.59 -12.52 -15.32
C GLU A 51 -53.59 -11.64 -16.12
N ALA A 52 -53.49 -11.76 -17.46
CA ALA A 52 -54.09 -10.92 -18.52
C ALA A 52 -53.56 -9.47 -18.65
N GLY A 53 -53.13 -9.07 -19.86
CA GLY A 53 -52.68 -7.68 -20.09
C GLY A 53 -52.09 -7.25 -21.44
N SER A 54 -52.72 -7.61 -22.56
CA SER A 54 -52.68 -6.90 -23.87
C SER A 54 -51.42 -6.94 -24.78
N SER A 55 -51.70 -6.81 -26.07
CA SER A 55 -50.90 -7.11 -27.26
C SER A 55 -51.09 -5.93 -28.27
N PRO A 56 -50.79 -6.02 -29.58
CA PRO A 56 -49.51 -5.75 -30.25
C PRO A 56 -49.64 -4.73 -31.41
N ALA A 57 -48.55 -4.42 -32.12
CA ALA A 57 -48.51 -4.03 -33.56
C ALA A 57 -47.11 -3.51 -33.95
N ARG A 58 -46.57 -3.61 -35.17
CA ARG A 58 -46.82 -4.38 -36.40
C ARG A 58 -45.63 -4.07 -37.33
N ALA A 59 -45.14 -5.07 -38.06
CA ALA A 59 -44.04 -4.95 -39.02
C ALA A 59 -44.49 -4.37 -40.37
N SER A 60 -43.56 -3.76 -41.11
CA SER A 60 -43.63 -3.63 -42.58
C SER A 60 -42.22 -3.76 -43.20
N ARG A 61 -42.19 -4.21 -44.45
CA ARG A 61 -41.10 -4.93 -45.13
C ARG A 61 -40.85 -4.29 -46.50
N ARG A 62 -39.63 -4.49 -47.06
CA ARG A 62 -39.14 -4.29 -48.46
C ARG A 62 -38.48 -2.92 -48.74
N ARG A 63 -37.44 -2.76 -49.58
CA ARG A 63 -36.79 -3.56 -50.65
C ARG A 63 -35.39 -2.94 -50.97
N ARG A 64 -34.44 -3.72 -51.54
CA ARG A 64 -33.17 -3.25 -52.17
C ARG A 64 -33.38 -2.79 -53.63
N PRO A 65 -32.46 -1.98 -54.21
CA PRO A 65 -31.52 -2.53 -55.21
C PRO A 65 -30.06 -1.97 -55.22
N GLU A 66 -29.22 -2.69 -55.96
CA GLU A 66 -27.83 -2.51 -56.48
C GLU A 66 -27.62 -1.19 -57.28
N ALA A 67 -26.44 -0.67 -57.69
CA ALA A 67 -25.00 -0.95 -57.54
C ALA A 67 -24.19 0.25 -58.12
N VAL A 68 -22.85 0.15 -58.07
CA VAL A 68 -21.79 0.78 -58.91
C VAL A 68 -20.87 1.78 -58.17
N ILE A 69 -19.60 1.63 -58.52
CA ILE A 69 -18.35 1.94 -57.83
C ILE A 69 -17.82 3.27 -58.36
N ASP A 70 -17.25 4.12 -57.50
CA ASP A 70 -16.01 4.82 -57.88
C ASP A 70 -15.13 5.15 -56.67
N LEU A 71 -13.84 5.08 -56.93
CA LEU A 71 -12.71 4.86 -56.05
C LEU A 71 -12.11 6.20 -55.62
N ASP A 72 -12.03 6.50 -54.32
CA ASP A 72 -10.94 7.37 -53.85
C ASP A 72 -10.49 7.11 -52.41
N LEU A 73 -9.17 7.18 -52.26
CA LEU A 73 -8.32 6.66 -51.20
C LEU A 73 -8.53 7.34 -49.85
N ARG A 74 -9.19 6.69 -48.89
CA ARG A 74 -8.95 6.93 -47.44
C ARG A 74 -9.04 5.63 -46.63
N MET A 75 -7.91 5.24 -46.06
CA MET A 75 -7.80 4.21 -45.02
C MET A 75 -8.77 4.50 -43.85
N PRO A 76 -9.80 3.68 -43.58
CA PRO A 76 -10.58 3.83 -42.37
C PRO A 76 -9.88 3.08 -41.24
N SER A 77 -9.09 3.79 -40.44
CA SER A 77 -8.72 3.37 -39.09
C SER A 77 -9.95 3.46 -38.18
N ASN A 78 -10.90 2.55 -38.33
CA ASN A 78 -12.02 2.42 -37.42
C ASN A 78 -11.97 1.03 -36.77
N ARG A 79 -11.13 0.88 -35.74
CA ARG A 79 -11.15 -0.30 -34.87
C ARG A 79 -11.80 0.10 -33.55
N ALA A 80 -12.86 -0.63 -33.18
CA ALA A 80 -13.34 -0.62 -31.82
C ALA A 80 -12.21 -1.15 -30.90
N PRO A 81 -11.86 -0.45 -29.81
CA PRO A 81 -10.82 -0.91 -28.90
C PRO A 81 -11.23 -2.23 -28.25
N LEU A 82 -10.24 -3.10 -28.01
CA LEU A 82 -10.41 -4.30 -27.22
C LEU A 82 -10.99 -3.88 -25.85
N ARG A 83 -12.21 -4.32 -25.52
CA ARG A 83 -12.87 -4.01 -24.22
C ARG A 83 -12.20 -4.72 -23.02
N LEU A 84 -11.05 -5.36 -23.24
CA LEU A 84 -10.29 -6.09 -22.24
C LEU A 84 -9.08 -5.26 -21.78
N ARG A 85 -8.94 -5.11 -20.47
CA ARG A 85 -7.79 -4.52 -19.78
C ARG A 85 -7.13 -5.60 -18.91
N PRO A 86 -5.80 -5.54 -18.72
CA PRO A 86 -5.12 -6.51 -17.88
C PRO A 86 -5.66 -6.55 -16.45
N MET A 87 -5.75 -7.76 -15.88
CA MET A 87 -5.96 -7.98 -14.45
C MET A 87 -4.75 -7.43 -13.66
N LEU A 88 -5.01 -6.82 -12.50
CA LEU A 88 -3.99 -6.15 -11.69
C LEU A 88 -3.71 -6.95 -10.42
N ALA A 89 -2.44 -7.10 -10.08
CA ALA A 89 -2.02 -7.74 -8.83
C ALA A 89 -2.23 -6.81 -7.62
N ALA A 90 -2.68 -7.36 -6.49
CA ALA A 90 -2.59 -6.76 -5.17
C ALA A 90 -1.13 -6.54 -4.73
N THR A 91 -0.93 -5.67 -3.75
CA THR A 91 0.39 -5.28 -3.22
C THR A 91 0.79 -6.05 -1.97
N ASP A 92 -0.10 -6.88 -1.47
CA ASP A 92 0.14 -7.68 -0.27
C ASP A 92 1.13 -8.80 -0.63
N GLY A 93 2.15 -8.99 0.21
CA GLY A 93 3.15 -10.03 0.00
C GLY A 93 2.56 -11.40 0.34
N ALA A 94 2.62 -12.34 -0.59
CA ALA A 94 2.20 -13.72 -0.33
C ALA A 94 3.29 -14.49 0.43
N ALA A 95 2.89 -15.51 1.20
CA ALA A 95 3.82 -16.52 1.72
C ALA A 95 4.58 -17.17 0.54
N LEU A 96 5.81 -17.61 0.77
CA LEU A 96 6.63 -18.25 -0.27
C LEU A 96 6.43 -19.76 -0.35
N ASP A 97 5.61 -20.36 0.50
CA ASP A 97 5.43 -21.80 0.66
C ASP A 97 3.98 -22.23 0.83
N ASP A 98 3.08 -21.58 0.10
CA ASP A 98 1.68 -22.00 -0.02
C ASP A 98 1.44 -22.87 -1.26
N ALA A 99 0.98 -24.12 -1.03
CA ALA A 99 0.64 -25.11 -2.06
C ALA A 99 -0.42 -24.63 -3.07
N ARG A 100 -1.24 -23.64 -2.69
CA ARG A 100 -2.29 -23.06 -3.56
C ARG A 100 -1.75 -22.01 -4.52
N LEU A 101 -0.51 -21.55 -4.34
CA LEU A 101 0.07 -20.47 -5.11
C LEU A 101 1.04 -20.98 -6.19
N VAL A 102 1.12 -20.20 -7.26
CA VAL A 102 2.10 -20.34 -8.34
C VAL A 102 2.90 -19.04 -8.41
N TYR A 103 4.22 -19.15 -8.24
CA TYR A 103 5.13 -18.01 -8.21
C TYR A 103 5.80 -17.85 -9.57
N GLU A 104 5.82 -16.64 -10.10
CA GLU A 104 6.49 -16.27 -11.35
C GLU A 104 7.41 -15.06 -11.12
N PRO A 105 8.46 -14.84 -11.92
CA PRO A 105 9.26 -13.64 -11.82
C PRO A 105 8.43 -12.39 -12.07
N LYS A 106 8.68 -11.35 -11.28
CA LYS A 106 8.20 -10.01 -11.61
C LYS A 106 9.16 -9.38 -12.61
N TYR A 107 8.72 -9.28 -13.85
CA TYR A 107 9.45 -8.56 -14.89
C TYR A 107 9.26 -7.05 -14.73
N ASP A 108 10.27 -6.30 -15.13
CA ASP A 108 10.30 -4.84 -15.14
C ASP A 108 10.20 -4.33 -16.58
N GLY A 109 8.98 -4.35 -17.14
CA GLY A 109 8.73 -4.07 -18.55
C GLY A 109 7.38 -3.38 -18.82
N ILE A 110 6.87 -3.55 -20.04
CA ILE A 110 5.58 -3.00 -20.47
C ILE A 110 4.55 -4.12 -20.51
N ARG A 111 3.54 -4.06 -19.64
CA ARG A 111 2.39 -4.95 -19.70
C ARG A 111 1.67 -4.83 -21.04
N ALA A 112 1.48 -5.96 -21.73
CA ALA A 112 0.86 -6.01 -23.05
C ALA A 112 -0.12 -7.19 -23.20
N LEU A 113 -1.29 -6.90 -23.75
CA LEU A 113 -2.21 -7.91 -24.29
C LEU A 113 -1.94 -8.05 -25.78
N ILE A 114 -1.68 -9.27 -26.26
CA ILE A 114 -1.45 -9.51 -27.68
C ILE A 114 -2.57 -10.38 -28.24
N GLU A 115 -3.33 -9.81 -29.16
CA GLU A 115 -4.37 -10.48 -29.91
C GLU A 115 -3.78 -10.97 -31.24
N VAL A 116 -4.07 -12.22 -31.59
CA VAL A 116 -3.61 -12.86 -32.82
C VAL A 116 -4.79 -13.54 -33.49
N ALA A 117 -5.18 -13.06 -34.66
CA ALA A 117 -6.27 -13.62 -35.44
C ALA A 117 -5.75 -14.25 -36.75
N PRO A 118 -6.16 -15.47 -37.11
CA PRO A 118 -5.83 -16.05 -38.41
C PRO A 118 -6.39 -15.17 -39.55
N SER A 119 -5.71 -15.11 -40.69
CA SER A 119 -6.31 -14.44 -41.86
C SER A 119 -7.43 -15.30 -42.45
N ALA A 120 -8.52 -14.63 -42.85
CA ALA A 120 -9.63 -15.24 -43.57
C ALA A 120 -9.26 -15.59 -45.03
N VAL A 121 -8.20 -14.96 -45.58
CA VAL A 121 -7.72 -15.20 -46.94
C VAL A 121 -6.54 -16.18 -46.90
N ARG A 122 -6.64 -17.25 -47.69
CA ARG A 122 -5.60 -18.29 -47.78
C ARG A 122 -4.34 -17.72 -48.44
N GLY A 123 -3.25 -17.60 -47.67
CA GLY A 123 -1.96 -17.08 -48.15
C GLY A 123 -1.55 -15.75 -47.50
N GLU A 124 -2.45 -15.08 -46.78
CA GLU A 124 -2.14 -13.87 -46.03
C GLU A 124 -1.59 -14.16 -44.63
N SER A 125 -0.79 -13.23 -44.12
CA SER A 125 -0.25 -13.31 -42.76
C SER A 125 -1.35 -13.10 -41.70
N PRO A 126 -1.29 -13.80 -40.55
CA PRO A 126 -2.18 -13.55 -39.43
C PRO A 126 -2.16 -12.08 -38.97
N ARG A 127 -3.31 -11.57 -38.52
CA ARG A 127 -3.40 -10.23 -37.95
C ARG A 127 -2.92 -10.26 -36.50
N VAL A 128 -2.05 -9.33 -36.14
CA VAL A 128 -1.57 -9.15 -34.76
C VAL A 128 -1.89 -7.75 -34.29
N ALA A 129 -2.36 -7.63 -33.05
CA ALA A 129 -2.52 -6.34 -32.38
C ALA A 129 -1.94 -6.42 -30.96
N ILE A 130 -1.12 -5.44 -30.61
CA ILE A 130 -0.48 -5.32 -29.29
C ILE A 130 -1.11 -4.16 -28.56
N TRP A 131 -1.72 -4.42 -27.40
CA TRP A 131 -2.40 -3.42 -26.59
C TRP A 131 -1.67 -3.21 -25.27
N SER A 132 -1.31 -1.97 -24.97
CA SER A 132 -0.78 -1.62 -23.65
C SER A 132 -1.83 -1.77 -22.56
N ARG A 133 -1.40 -1.74 -21.29
CA ARG A 133 -2.29 -1.72 -20.11
C ARG A 133 -3.46 -0.74 -20.20
N ASN A 134 -3.27 0.43 -20.81
CA ASN A 134 -4.28 1.48 -20.90
C ASN A 134 -5.18 1.34 -22.14
N GLY A 135 -5.01 0.29 -22.94
CA GLY A 135 -5.77 0.04 -24.16
C GLY A 135 -5.22 0.76 -25.40
N ASN A 136 -4.03 1.36 -25.34
CA ASN A 136 -3.40 1.98 -26.50
C ASN A 136 -2.77 0.91 -27.40
N ASP A 137 -2.98 1.01 -28.72
CA ASP A 137 -2.31 0.17 -29.72
C ASP A 137 -0.81 0.50 -29.77
N LYS A 138 0.01 -0.53 -29.59
CA LYS A 138 1.48 -0.50 -29.55
C LYS A 138 2.11 -1.31 -30.69
N THR A 139 1.32 -1.81 -31.62
CA THR A 139 1.77 -2.71 -32.70
C THR A 139 2.89 -2.09 -33.53
N ALA A 140 2.78 -0.80 -33.87
CA ALA A 140 3.81 -0.09 -34.63
C ALA A 140 5.12 0.15 -33.86
N GLN A 141 5.08 0.13 -32.52
CA GLN A 141 6.26 0.34 -31.66
C GLN A 141 7.08 -0.95 -31.45
N PHE A 142 6.47 -2.12 -31.71
CA PHE A 142 7.12 -3.43 -31.58
C PHE A 142 6.96 -4.30 -32.84
N PRO A 143 7.46 -3.85 -34.00
CA PRO A 143 7.27 -4.53 -35.28
C PRO A 143 8.01 -5.88 -35.35
N ASP A 144 9.03 -6.09 -34.53
CA ASP A 144 9.79 -7.34 -34.36
C ASP A 144 8.98 -8.45 -33.69
N LEU A 145 8.06 -8.10 -32.78
CA LEU A 145 7.19 -9.06 -32.10
C LEU A 145 6.04 -9.56 -32.98
N VAL A 146 5.56 -8.74 -33.92
CA VAL A 146 4.45 -9.07 -34.83
C VAL A 146 4.67 -10.39 -35.58
N PRO A 147 5.75 -10.58 -36.37
CA PRO A 147 5.97 -11.84 -37.08
C PRO A 147 6.22 -13.03 -36.13
N ALA A 148 6.88 -12.80 -34.99
CA ALA A 148 7.17 -13.84 -34.01
C ALA A 148 5.88 -14.42 -33.37
N VAL A 149 4.94 -13.54 -33.06
CA VAL A 149 3.64 -13.88 -32.49
C VAL A 149 2.69 -14.42 -33.58
N ALA A 150 2.67 -13.85 -34.79
CA ALA A 150 1.87 -14.37 -35.91
C ALA A 150 2.19 -15.85 -36.22
N GLY A 151 3.46 -16.24 -36.09
CA GLY A 151 3.90 -17.63 -36.21
C GLY A 151 3.30 -18.60 -35.17
N LEU A 152 2.63 -18.13 -34.12
CA LEU A 152 1.92 -18.99 -33.15
C LEU A 152 0.64 -19.58 -33.74
N VAL A 153 -0.08 -18.82 -34.56
CA VAL A 153 -1.38 -19.24 -35.12
C VAL A 153 -1.27 -19.76 -36.56
N ALA A 154 -0.15 -19.51 -37.24
CA ALA A 154 0.05 -19.86 -38.65
C ALA A 154 -0.17 -21.36 -38.97
N ARG A 155 0.11 -22.26 -38.01
CA ARG A 155 -0.07 -23.72 -38.21
C ARG A 155 -1.44 -24.25 -37.80
N ARG A 156 -2.06 -23.68 -36.76
CA ARG A 156 -3.31 -24.21 -36.14
C ARG A 156 -4.56 -23.40 -36.49
N ARG A 157 -4.42 -22.22 -37.11
CA ARG A 157 -5.51 -21.33 -37.53
C ARG A 157 -6.55 -21.02 -36.45
N SER A 158 -6.13 -20.98 -35.19
CA SER A 158 -6.97 -20.58 -34.06
C SER A 158 -6.54 -19.21 -33.56
N ALA A 159 -7.49 -18.32 -33.27
CA ALA A 159 -7.18 -17.04 -32.64
C ALA A 159 -6.57 -17.23 -31.24
N LEU A 160 -5.78 -16.28 -30.76
CA LEU A 160 -5.22 -16.29 -29.41
C LEU A 160 -5.29 -14.90 -28.79
N LEU A 161 -5.55 -14.85 -27.49
CA LEU A 161 -5.37 -13.64 -26.69
C LEU A 161 -4.41 -13.92 -25.52
N LEU A 162 -3.22 -13.32 -25.59
CA LEU A 162 -2.12 -13.55 -24.65
C LEU A 162 -1.99 -12.37 -23.69
N ASP A 163 -1.70 -12.67 -22.43
CA ASP A 163 -1.30 -11.67 -21.43
C ASP A 163 0.16 -11.90 -21.03
N GLY A 164 0.94 -10.82 -21.09
CA GLY A 164 2.39 -10.90 -20.94
C GLY A 164 3.03 -9.54 -20.71
N GLU A 165 4.35 -9.54 -20.69
CA GLU A 165 5.16 -8.35 -20.48
C GLU A 165 6.26 -8.25 -21.54
N ILE A 166 6.41 -7.07 -22.15
CA ILE A 166 7.49 -6.78 -23.09
C ILE A 166 8.68 -6.28 -22.29
N VAL A 167 9.80 -6.99 -22.37
CA VAL A 167 11.00 -6.73 -21.56
C VAL A 167 12.21 -6.50 -22.47
N ALA A 168 13.08 -5.55 -22.11
CA ALA A 168 14.36 -5.37 -22.79
C ALA A 168 15.35 -6.46 -22.37
N LEU A 169 16.31 -6.77 -23.24
CA LEU A 169 17.40 -7.69 -22.93
C LEU A 169 18.73 -6.92 -22.71
N ASP A 170 19.59 -7.44 -21.83
CA ASP A 170 20.98 -7.02 -21.69
C ASP A 170 21.89 -7.64 -22.78
N ALA A 171 23.19 -7.35 -22.74
CA ALA A 171 24.16 -7.87 -23.71
C ALA A 171 24.32 -9.39 -23.62
N GLU A 172 24.00 -9.97 -22.47
CA GLU A 172 24.01 -11.41 -22.20
C GLU A 172 22.66 -12.09 -22.56
N GLY A 173 21.69 -11.32 -23.06
CA GLY A 173 20.39 -11.82 -23.48
C GLY A 173 19.43 -12.11 -22.32
N ARG A 174 19.62 -11.49 -21.15
CA ARG A 174 18.75 -11.62 -19.97
C ARG A 174 17.79 -10.43 -19.83
N PRO A 175 16.58 -10.63 -19.27
CA PRO A 175 15.65 -9.53 -18.97
C PRO A 175 16.30 -8.45 -18.10
N THR A 176 16.17 -7.18 -18.47
CA THR A 176 16.76 -6.02 -17.77
C THR A 176 15.72 -4.92 -17.52
N SER A 177 16.06 -3.94 -16.68
CA SER A 177 15.19 -2.86 -16.20
C SER A 177 14.44 -2.04 -17.27
N PHE A 178 13.28 -1.50 -16.90
CA PHE A 178 12.39 -0.67 -17.72
C PHE A 178 13.05 0.58 -18.32
N LEU A 179 14.09 1.15 -17.68
CA LEU A 179 14.84 2.30 -18.19
C LEU A 179 15.38 2.08 -19.61
N LYS A 180 15.73 0.83 -19.97
CA LYS A 180 16.22 0.49 -21.31
C LYS A 180 15.11 0.39 -22.37
N LEU A 181 13.83 0.41 -21.98
CA LEU A 181 12.67 0.43 -22.89
C LEU A 181 12.18 1.85 -23.23
N GLN A 182 12.50 2.86 -22.41
CA GLN A 182 12.02 4.23 -22.60
C GLN A 182 12.24 4.79 -24.03
N PRO A 183 13.40 4.59 -24.68
CA PRO A 183 13.63 5.15 -26.01
C PRO A 183 12.75 4.54 -27.12
N ARG A 184 12.16 3.35 -26.90
CA ARG A 184 11.19 2.73 -27.81
C ARG A 184 9.75 3.24 -27.60
N ILE A 185 9.37 3.60 -26.37
CA ILE A 185 7.99 3.95 -25.99
C ILE A 185 7.57 5.32 -26.52
N HIS A 186 8.50 6.28 -26.54
CA HIS A 186 8.23 7.69 -26.89
C HIS A 186 8.22 8.00 -28.40
N ARG A 187 8.34 6.99 -29.27
CA ARG A 187 8.37 7.19 -30.74
C ARG A 187 6.98 7.00 -31.34
N HIS A 188 6.42 8.06 -31.92
CA HIS A 188 5.04 8.08 -32.42
C HIS A 188 4.90 7.94 -33.94
N ARG A 189 6.00 7.86 -34.70
CA ARG A 189 6.03 7.48 -36.12
C ARG A 189 7.49 7.30 -36.52
N THR A 190 7.88 6.10 -36.91
CA THR A 190 9.25 5.81 -37.38
C THR A 190 9.20 5.20 -38.76
N THR A 191 10.14 5.62 -39.61
CA THR A 191 10.41 4.98 -40.89
C THR A 191 10.90 3.53 -40.68
N ALA A 192 10.78 2.67 -41.70
CA ALA A 192 11.22 1.28 -41.61
C ALA A 192 12.71 1.15 -41.19
N ARG A 193 13.56 2.11 -41.60
CA ARG A 193 14.99 2.18 -41.23
C ARG A 193 15.21 2.50 -39.75
N GLU A 194 14.43 3.42 -39.19
CA GLU A 194 14.52 3.80 -37.77
C GLU A 194 14.00 2.70 -36.85
N SER A 195 12.94 2.00 -37.27
CA SER A 195 12.44 0.81 -36.59
C SER A 195 13.47 -0.32 -36.61
N ALA A 196 14.11 -0.59 -37.74
CA ALA A 196 15.18 -1.60 -37.82
C ALA A 196 16.39 -1.28 -36.94
N ARG A 197 16.76 0.02 -36.84
CA ARG A 197 17.82 0.48 -35.92
C ARG A 197 17.43 0.29 -34.45
N ALA A 198 16.20 0.67 -34.07
CA ALA A 198 15.71 0.46 -32.70
C ALA A 198 15.63 -1.02 -32.31
N VAL A 199 15.32 -1.90 -33.28
CA VAL A 199 15.32 -3.35 -33.09
C VAL A 199 16.70 -3.89 -32.73
N ARG A 200 17.73 -3.42 -33.42
CA ARG A 200 19.13 -3.83 -33.17
C ARG A 200 19.70 -3.22 -31.90
N ASP A 201 19.47 -1.93 -31.67
CA ASP A 201 20.14 -1.20 -30.60
C ASP A 201 19.53 -1.52 -29.21
N GLN A 202 18.29 -2.04 -29.16
CA GLN A 202 17.57 -2.36 -27.92
C GLN A 202 16.68 -3.60 -28.08
N PRO A 203 17.23 -4.83 -28.11
CA PRO A 203 16.43 -6.04 -28.32
C PRO A 203 15.37 -6.24 -27.22
N VAL A 204 14.17 -6.70 -27.60
CA VAL A 204 13.05 -6.96 -26.68
C VAL A 204 12.50 -8.37 -26.86
N VAL A 205 11.85 -8.86 -25.81
CA VAL A 205 11.11 -10.12 -25.82
C VAL A 205 9.73 -9.93 -25.21
N PHE A 206 8.75 -10.68 -25.68
CA PHE A 206 7.46 -10.79 -25.02
C PHE A 206 7.45 -12.03 -24.13
N VAL A 207 7.35 -11.82 -22.82
CA VAL A 207 7.21 -12.90 -21.84
C VAL A 207 5.73 -13.11 -21.55
N ALA A 208 5.17 -14.19 -22.10
CA ALA A 208 3.78 -14.58 -21.88
C ALA A 208 3.65 -15.37 -20.56
N PHE A 209 2.65 -15.04 -19.74
CA PHE A 209 2.37 -15.75 -18.49
C PHE A 209 0.90 -16.19 -18.34
N ASP A 210 -0.03 -15.72 -19.17
CA ASP A 210 -1.43 -16.19 -19.17
C ASP A 210 -2.02 -16.26 -20.60
N LEU A 211 -2.98 -17.17 -20.82
CA LEU A 211 -3.73 -17.34 -22.07
C LEU A 211 -5.22 -17.11 -21.80
N LEU A 212 -5.78 -16.07 -22.39
CA LEU A 212 -7.13 -15.60 -22.07
C LEU A 212 -8.18 -16.17 -23.01
N ASP A 213 -7.87 -16.30 -24.31
CA ASP A 213 -8.72 -16.92 -25.31
C ASP A 213 -7.88 -17.89 -26.16
N ASP A 214 -8.42 -19.09 -26.44
CA ASP A 214 -7.80 -20.11 -27.30
C ASP A 214 -8.78 -20.58 -28.39
N GLY A 215 -8.63 -20.04 -29.59
CA GLY A 215 -9.60 -20.19 -30.68
C GLY A 215 -10.89 -19.45 -30.34
N ASP A 216 -12.01 -20.17 -30.39
CA ASP A 216 -13.33 -19.64 -30.05
C ASP A 216 -13.68 -19.82 -28.56
N GLU A 217 -12.82 -20.48 -27.77
CA GLU A 217 -13.03 -20.68 -26.33
C GLU A 217 -12.39 -19.54 -25.52
N SER A 218 -13.21 -18.85 -24.72
CA SER A 218 -12.71 -17.92 -23.69
C SER A 218 -12.31 -18.70 -22.44
N LEU A 219 -11.02 -18.66 -22.10
CA LEU A 219 -10.47 -19.32 -20.93
C LEU A 219 -10.55 -18.46 -19.66
N ARG A 220 -10.94 -17.18 -19.74
CA ARG A 220 -10.98 -16.24 -18.61
C ARG A 220 -11.76 -16.74 -17.38
N GLY A 221 -12.80 -17.55 -17.57
CA GLY A 221 -13.57 -18.16 -16.48
C GLY A 221 -13.00 -19.47 -15.93
N ARG A 222 -11.90 -19.97 -16.50
CA ARG A 222 -11.21 -21.20 -16.06
C ARG A 222 -10.16 -20.89 -14.99
N PRO A 223 -9.79 -21.84 -14.13
CA PRO A 223 -8.64 -21.74 -13.22
C PRO A 223 -7.33 -21.32 -13.89
N PHE A 224 -6.49 -20.57 -13.18
CA PHE A 224 -5.18 -20.12 -13.69
C PHE A 224 -4.30 -21.30 -14.15
N THR A 225 -4.28 -22.40 -13.40
CA THR A 225 -3.53 -23.62 -13.78
C THR A 225 -3.96 -24.20 -15.12
N GLU A 226 -5.26 -24.18 -15.44
CA GLU A 226 -5.77 -24.64 -16.74
C GLU A 226 -5.37 -23.68 -17.87
N ARG A 227 -5.53 -22.37 -17.66
CA ARG A 227 -5.11 -21.35 -18.64
C ARG A 227 -3.61 -21.45 -18.92
N ARG A 228 -2.84 -21.63 -17.85
CA ARG A 228 -1.39 -21.80 -17.90
C ARG A 228 -0.98 -23.07 -18.63
N ALA A 229 -1.62 -24.20 -18.36
CA ALA A 229 -1.35 -25.44 -19.08
C ALA A 229 -1.66 -25.32 -20.58
N ARG A 230 -2.73 -24.61 -20.96
CA ARG A 230 -3.06 -24.32 -22.37
C ARG A 230 -2.03 -23.40 -23.02
N LEU A 231 -1.58 -22.36 -22.31
CA LEU A 231 -0.49 -21.48 -22.75
C LEU A 231 0.77 -22.29 -23.08
N GLU A 232 1.18 -23.19 -22.17
CA GLU A 232 2.35 -24.05 -22.34
C GLU A 232 2.22 -25.00 -23.53
N GLN A 233 1.03 -25.56 -23.78
CA GLN A 233 0.75 -26.37 -24.96
C GLN A 233 0.85 -25.57 -26.27
N ARG A 234 0.43 -24.30 -26.27
CA ARG A 234 0.44 -23.42 -27.44
C ARG A 234 1.84 -22.90 -27.79
N LEU A 235 2.62 -22.54 -26.78
CA LEU A 235 4.00 -22.06 -26.96
C LEU A 235 5.00 -23.22 -27.19
N GLY A 236 4.73 -24.39 -26.61
CA GLY A 236 5.56 -25.59 -26.73
C GLY A 236 6.93 -25.46 -26.04
N ARG A 237 7.76 -26.51 -26.08
CA ARG A 237 9.13 -26.54 -25.51
C ARG A 237 10.16 -25.75 -26.33
N THR A 238 9.75 -25.10 -27.42
CA THR A 238 10.67 -24.38 -28.31
C THR A 238 10.88 -22.97 -27.80
N ARG A 239 12.12 -22.64 -27.40
CA ARG A 239 12.55 -21.25 -27.15
C ARG A 239 12.42 -20.46 -28.45
N ARG A 240 11.24 -19.87 -28.69
CA ARG A 240 11.08 -18.88 -29.76
C ARG A 240 11.88 -17.65 -29.37
N LYS A 241 12.70 -17.13 -30.28
CA LYS A 241 13.69 -16.09 -29.96
C LYS A 241 13.08 -14.86 -29.27
N LEU A 242 11.86 -14.47 -29.66
CA LEU A 242 11.21 -13.23 -29.21
C LEU A 242 9.93 -13.42 -28.39
N VAL A 243 9.45 -14.66 -28.22
CA VAL A 243 8.26 -14.96 -27.41
C VAL A 243 8.61 -16.04 -26.40
N TRP A 244 8.67 -15.65 -25.14
CA TRP A 244 9.10 -16.49 -24.04
C TRP A 244 7.91 -16.87 -23.19
N LEU A 245 7.96 -18.07 -22.62
CA LEU A 245 7.05 -18.48 -21.57
C LEU A 245 7.67 -18.06 -20.23
N SER A 246 6.92 -17.36 -19.38
CA SER A 246 7.38 -17.05 -18.02
C SER A 246 7.70 -18.33 -17.28
N GLU A 247 8.80 -18.40 -16.55
CA GLU A 247 8.99 -19.50 -15.60
C GLU A 247 8.02 -19.41 -14.43
N CYS A 248 7.77 -20.55 -13.78
CA CYS A 248 6.91 -20.64 -12.62
C CYS A 248 7.38 -21.72 -11.64
N ALA A 249 7.09 -21.53 -10.36
CA ALA A 249 7.24 -22.51 -9.30
C ALA A 249 5.87 -22.72 -8.64
N VAL A 250 5.45 -23.97 -8.49
CA VAL A 250 4.12 -24.32 -7.94
C VAL A 250 4.29 -24.74 -6.49
N GLY A 251 3.53 -24.13 -5.60
CA GLY A 251 3.45 -24.49 -4.18
C GLY A 251 4.63 -24.03 -3.31
N ASP A 252 5.83 -23.93 -3.87
CA ASP A 252 7.02 -23.42 -3.17
C ASP A 252 7.82 -22.48 -4.07
N GLY A 253 7.83 -21.20 -3.71
CA GLY A 253 8.53 -20.13 -4.37
C GLY A 253 9.90 -19.80 -3.76
N ARG A 254 10.36 -20.49 -2.70
CA ARG A 254 11.60 -20.14 -1.99
C ARG A 254 12.84 -20.24 -2.86
N GLU A 255 12.96 -21.27 -3.70
CA GLU A 255 14.09 -21.39 -4.62
C GLU A 255 14.09 -20.28 -5.67
N LEU A 256 12.91 -19.97 -6.21
CA LEU A 256 12.73 -18.90 -7.20
C LEU A 256 13.03 -17.53 -6.57
N HIS A 257 12.60 -17.31 -5.32
CA HIS A 257 12.88 -16.11 -4.54
C HIS A 257 14.37 -15.96 -4.23
N ALA A 258 15.03 -17.04 -3.81
CA ALA A 258 16.47 -17.03 -3.56
C ALA A 258 17.27 -16.75 -4.84
N ARG A 259 16.83 -17.27 -5.99
CA ARG A 259 17.44 -16.91 -7.28
C ARG A 259 17.18 -15.46 -7.65
N ALA A 260 15.95 -15.00 -7.46
CA ALA A 260 15.57 -13.62 -7.72
C ALA A 260 16.38 -12.62 -6.87
N GLN A 261 16.72 -12.98 -5.63
CA GLN A 261 17.65 -12.23 -4.78
C GLN A 261 19.08 -12.24 -5.33
N ARG A 262 19.61 -13.42 -5.68
CA ARG A 262 20.98 -13.56 -6.24
C ARG A 262 21.16 -12.80 -7.54
N ASP A 263 20.14 -12.83 -8.40
CA ASP A 263 20.19 -12.29 -9.75
C ASP A 263 19.64 -10.85 -9.82
N GLY A 264 19.27 -10.26 -8.68
CA GLY A 264 18.87 -8.85 -8.55
C GLY A 264 17.55 -8.48 -9.24
N TRP A 265 16.59 -9.39 -9.27
CA TRP A 265 15.27 -9.16 -9.87
C TRP A 265 14.44 -8.16 -9.07
N GLU A 266 13.41 -7.60 -9.69
CA GLU A 266 12.49 -6.67 -9.02
C GLU A 266 11.66 -7.37 -7.93
N GLY A 267 11.30 -8.62 -8.15
CA GLY A 267 10.39 -9.37 -7.28
C GLY A 267 9.87 -10.65 -7.89
N LEU A 268 8.86 -11.23 -7.24
CA LEU A 268 8.00 -12.30 -7.76
C LEU A 268 6.55 -11.82 -7.82
N ILE A 269 5.74 -12.52 -8.62
CA ILE A 269 4.28 -12.48 -8.61
C ILE A 269 3.78 -13.84 -8.14
N ALA A 270 3.00 -13.87 -7.07
CA ALA A 270 2.28 -15.06 -6.64
C ALA A 270 0.87 -15.05 -7.22
N LYS A 271 0.41 -16.18 -7.75
CA LYS A 271 -0.91 -16.34 -8.36
C LYS A 271 -1.63 -17.52 -7.75
N GLU A 272 -2.86 -17.34 -7.32
CA GLU A 272 -3.71 -18.43 -6.84
C GLU A 272 -4.05 -19.39 -7.99
N ALA A 273 -3.74 -20.68 -7.78
CA ALA A 273 -3.81 -21.72 -8.81
C ALA A 273 -5.22 -21.88 -9.40
N THR A 274 -6.25 -21.73 -8.56
CA THR A 274 -7.66 -21.93 -8.92
C THR A 274 -8.34 -20.64 -9.41
N SER A 275 -7.63 -19.52 -9.46
CA SER A 275 -8.26 -18.22 -9.72
C SER A 275 -8.72 -18.04 -11.16
N ILE A 276 -9.84 -17.37 -11.34
CA ILE A 276 -10.29 -16.90 -12.66
C ILE A 276 -9.62 -15.57 -13.03
N TYR A 277 -9.74 -15.16 -14.30
CA TYR A 277 -9.18 -13.90 -14.79
C TYR A 277 -10.20 -12.77 -14.72
N HIS A 278 -9.89 -11.71 -13.98
CA HIS A 278 -10.76 -10.56 -13.84
C HIS A 278 -10.32 -9.39 -14.72
N ASN A 279 -11.10 -9.09 -15.76
CA ASN A 279 -10.86 -7.99 -16.69
C ASN A 279 -10.71 -6.64 -15.96
N GLY A 280 -9.53 -6.01 -16.05
CA GLY A 280 -9.25 -4.65 -15.58
C GLY A 280 -9.35 -4.43 -14.07
N LYS A 281 -9.63 -5.47 -13.27
CA LYS A 281 -9.78 -5.36 -11.81
C LYS A 281 -8.47 -5.71 -11.11
N ARG A 282 -8.26 -5.08 -9.96
CA ARG A 282 -7.26 -5.55 -8.99
C ARG A 282 -7.83 -6.74 -8.23
N SER A 283 -7.03 -7.77 -8.03
CA SER A 283 -7.48 -9.01 -7.39
C SER A 283 -6.42 -9.52 -6.41
N PRO A 284 -6.84 -10.02 -5.24
CA PRO A 284 -5.94 -10.67 -4.29
C PRO A 284 -5.41 -12.01 -4.80
N ALA A 285 -6.03 -12.60 -5.82
CA ALA A 285 -5.54 -13.81 -6.45
C ALA A 285 -4.18 -13.64 -7.13
N TRP A 286 -3.75 -12.41 -7.41
CA TRP A 286 -2.40 -12.09 -7.90
C TRP A 286 -1.74 -11.13 -6.90
N GLN A 287 -0.60 -11.49 -6.35
CA GLN A 287 0.09 -10.76 -5.29
C GLN A 287 1.55 -10.46 -5.67
N LYS A 288 2.09 -9.33 -5.21
CA LYS A 288 3.45 -8.89 -5.52
C LYS A 288 4.38 -9.15 -4.33
N ILE A 289 5.53 -9.77 -4.59
CA ILE A 289 6.60 -9.99 -3.60
C ILE A 289 7.82 -9.19 -4.08
N LYS A 290 8.27 -8.15 -3.34
CA LYS A 290 9.35 -7.22 -3.77
C LYS A 290 10.72 -7.61 -3.18
N LEU A 291 11.83 -7.32 -3.88
CA LEU A 291 13.17 -7.85 -3.55
C LEU A 291 14.31 -6.85 -3.27
N LEU A 292 14.17 -5.52 -3.40
CA LEU A 292 15.30 -4.57 -3.26
C LEU A 292 15.24 -3.73 -1.98
N ARG A 293 16.40 -3.56 -1.31
CA ARG A 293 16.64 -2.61 -0.21
C ARG A 293 17.55 -1.47 -0.68
N SER A 294 17.21 -0.24 -0.31
CA SER A 294 18.01 0.96 -0.56
C SER A 294 17.80 1.91 0.60
N GLN A 295 18.88 2.54 1.08
CA GLN A 295 18.83 3.42 2.25
C GLN A 295 19.80 4.59 2.08
N GLU A 296 19.54 5.67 2.79
CA GLU A 296 20.43 6.78 3.07
C GLU A 296 21.54 6.41 4.08
N PHE A 297 22.73 6.95 3.85
CA PHE A 297 23.87 6.88 4.77
C PHE A 297 24.58 8.23 4.86
N VAL A 298 25.17 8.52 6.01
CA VAL A 298 25.99 9.72 6.22
C VAL A 298 27.43 9.43 5.81
N VAL A 299 28.05 10.35 5.07
CA VAL A 299 29.46 10.28 4.70
C VAL A 299 30.31 10.76 5.88
N GLY A 300 31.16 9.88 6.41
CA GLY A 300 32.13 10.23 7.47
C GLY A 300 33.58 10.28 6.98
N GLY A 301 33.86 9.87 5.74
CA GLY A 301 35.19 9.95 5.16
C GLY A 301 35.27 9.38 3.75
N TRP A 302 36.49 9.32 3.20
CA TRP A 302 36.79 8.72 1.90
C TRP A 302 38.20 8.11 1.88
N THR A 303 38.45 7.14 1.01
CA THR A 303 39.77 6.49 0.86
C THR A 303 40.55 7.04 -0.33
N ALA A 304 41.88 7.09 -0.24
CA ALA A 304 42.74 7.45 -1.36
C ALA A 304 42.46 6.60 -2.62
N PRO A 305 42.55 7.16 -3.84
CA PRO A 305 42.24 6.41 -5.06
C PRO A 305 43.27 5.31 -5.34
N ARG A 306 42.83 4.26 -6.04
CA ARG A 306 43.66 3.14 -6.49
C ARG A 306 43.71 3.08 -8.01
N GLN A 307 44.87 2.72 -8.57
CA GLN A 307 45.08 2.53 -10.01
C GLN A 307 44.71 3.79 -10.83
N SER A 308 43.99 3.66 -11.96
CA SER A 308 43.67 4.76 -12.88
C SER A 308 42.51 5.66 -12.40
N ARG A 309 41.97 5.44 -11.19
CA ARG A 309 40.84 6.21 -10.66
C ARG A 309 41.32 7.58 -10.17
N GLN A 310 40.60 8.64 -10.54
CA GLN A 310 40.90 10.01 -10.13
C GLN A 310 40.04 10.41 -8.91
N HIS A 311 40.53 11.37 -8.12
CA HIS A 311 39.89 11.95 -6.92
C HIS A 311 39.88 11.07 -5.65
N PHE A 312 39.05 10.02 -5.57
CA PHE A 312 38.96 9.14 -4.38
C PHE A 312 38.59 7.70 -4.75
N GLY A 313 38.90 6.75 -3.85
CA GLY A 313 38.68 5.31 -4.03
C GLY A 313 37.24 4.89 -3.69
N ALA A 314 36.80 5.14 -2.45
CA ALA A 314 35.47 4.85 -1.95
C ALA A 314 35.03 5.86 -0.87
N LEU A 315 33.72 6.05 -0.70
CA LEU A 315 33.16 6.76 0.45
C LEU A 315 33.07 5.82 1.66
N ILE A 316 33.40 6.32 2.84
CA ILE A 316 33.21 5.64 4.12
C ILE A 316 31.93 6.17 4.72
N VAL A 317 30.93 5.30 4.88
CA VAL A 317 29.57 5.69 5.28
C VAL A 317 29.14 5.06 6.59
N GLY A 318 28.23 5.74 7.29
CA GLY A 318 27.65 5.30 8.57
C GLY A 318 26.24 5.81 8.79
N VAL A 319 25.64 5.38 9.90
CA VAL A 319 24.33 5.83 10.39
C VAL A 319 24.44 6.25 11.85
N ARG A 320 23.51 7.07 12.34
CA ARG A 320 23.44 7.40 13.77
C ARG A 320 22.74 6.28 14.54
N GLY A 321 23.19 6.04 15.78
CA GLY A 321 22.56 5.09 16.71
C GLY A 321 21.33 5.69 17.41
N ASP A 322 20.43 4.84 17.88
CA ASP A 322 19.09 5.21 18.40
C ASP A 322 19.11 5.99 19.73
N ASN A 323 20.25 6.11 20.40
CA ASN A 323 20.43 6.84 21.67
C ASN A 323 21.22 8.14 21.46
N ALA A 324 20.72 9.05 20.63
CA ALA A 324 21.43 10.26 20.22
C ALA A 324 21.08 11.53 21.03
N ASP A 325 20.38 11.41 22.17
CA ASP A 325 19.93 12.58 22.95
C ASP A 325 20.73 12.86 24.23
N GLU A 326 21.81 12.12 24.54
CA GLU A 326 22.57 12.33 25.81
C GLU A 326 24.11 12.45 25.69
N ALA A 327 24.68 12.75 24.53
CA ALA A 327 26.13 13.07 24.46
C ALA A 327 26.44 14.21 23.48
N GLU A 328 27.28 15.15 23.91
CA GLU A 328 27.63 16.41 23.20
C GLU A 328 28.28 16.23 21.81
N VAL A 329 28.63 15.00 21.38
CA VAL A 329 28.90 14.69 19.97
C VAL A 329 28.44 13.25 19.64
N PRO A 330 27.35 13.02 18.87
CA PRO A 330 26.94 11.67 18.52
C PRO A 330 27.81 11.15 17.36
N GLY A 331 28.65 10.17 17.61
CA GLY A 331 29.47 9.51 16.58
C GLY A 331 28.64 8.66 15.60
N LEU A 332 29.17 8.41 14.41
CA LEU A 332 28.57 7.53 13.40
C LEU A 332 28.86 6.06 13.66
N THR A 333 27.85 5.20 13.60
CA THR A 333 28.04 3.75 13.49
C THR A 333 28.45 3.40 12.07
N TYR A 334 29.64 2.84 11.89
CA TYR A 334 30.17 2.46 10.58
C TYR A 334 29.25 1.47 9.86
N ALA A 335 28.90 1.78 8.60
CA ALA A 335 28.00 1.00 7.77
C ALA A 335 28.70 0.39 6.55
N GLY A 336 29.78 0.98 6.01
CA GLY A 336 30.53 0.33 4.92
C GLY A 336 31.37 1.26 4.04
N HIS A 337 32.02 0.67 3.05
CA HIS A 337 32.73 1.40 1.98
C HIS A 337 31.95 1.33 0.67
N VAL A 338 31.65 2.48 0.07
CA VAL A 338 30.91 2.61 -1.19
C VAL A 338 31.89 2.99 -2.30
N GLY A 339 32.31 2.02 -3.13
CA GLY A 339 33.34 2.22 -4.17
C GLY A 339 32.82 2.14 -5.62
N SER A 340 31.52 1.99 -5.82
CA SER A 340 30.89 1.79 -7.14
C SER A 340 29.63 2.66 -7.30
N GLY A 341 29.21 2.93 -8.54
CA GLY A 341 28.03 3.76 -8.85
C GLY A 341 28.33 5.23 -9.17
N PHE A 342 29.60 5.64 -9.18
CA PHE A 342 30.02 7.00 -9.54
C PHE A 342 30.33 7.13 -11.04
N SER A 343 29.99 8.28 -11.62
CA SER A 343 30.56 8.74 -12.89
C SER A 343 31.79 9.60 -12.64
N ASP A 344 32.65 9.82 -13.64
CA ASP A 344 33.84 10.67 -13.49
C ASP A 344 33.48 12.11 -13.08
N ALA A 345 32.38 12.65 -13.64
CA ALA A 345 31.86 13.95 -13.26
C ALA A 345 31.38 14.00 -11.81
N GLU A 346 30.79 12.91 -11.32
CA GLU A 346 30.29 12.81 -9.95
C GLU A 346 31.42 12.62 -8.93
N LEU A 347 32.48 11.88 -9.29
CA LEU A 347 33.70 11.79 -8.47
C LEU A 347 34.35 13.16 -8.28
N ALA A 348 34.48 13.93 -9.36
CA ALA A 348 35.03 15.29 -9.30
C ALA A 348 34.15 16.23 -8.46
N ARG A 349 32.82 16.13 -8.60
CA ARG A 349 31.86 16.92 -7.82
C ARG A 349 31.95 16.60 -6.32
N LEU A 350 31.91 15.33 -5.95
CA LEU A 350 31.98 14.91 -4.54
C LEU A 350 33.31 15.25 -3.90
N ALA A 351 34.43 15.12 -4.62
CA ALA A 351 35.74 15.52 -4.09
C ALA A 351 35.82 17.01 -3.76
N LYS A 352 35.19 17.87 -4.58
CA LYS A 352 35.09 19.31 -4.31
C LYS A 352 34.23 19.62 -3.07
N LEU A 353 33.21 18.81 -2.80
CA LEU A 353 32.35 18.96 -1.62
C LEU A 353 33.00 18.43 -0.34
N LEU A 354 33.78 17.34 -0.45
CA LEU A 354 34.43 16.70 0.70
C LEU A 354 35.66 17.48 1.19
N GLY A 355 36.42 18.10 0.29
CA GLY A 355 37.65 18.82 0.64
C GLY A 355 37.47 19.85 1.76
N PRO A 356 36.50 20.78 1.68
CA PRO A 356 36.25 21.78 2.72
C PRO A 356 35.78 21.22 4.07
N LEU A 357 35.25 19.99 4.08
CA LEU A 357 34.72 19.35 5.28
C LEU A 357 35.76 18.51 6.03
N SER A 358 37.04 18.60 5.66
CA SER A 358 38.08 17.73 6.21
C SER A 358 38.31 17.97 7.71
N VAL A 359 38.33 16.90 8.48
CA VAL A 359 38.62 16.91 9.93
C VAL A 359 39.79 15.99 10.27
N ALA A 360 40.47 16.26 11.40
CA ALA A 360 41.61 15.47 11.84
C ALA A 360 41.19 14.11 12.41
N ASP A 361 40.08 14.08 13.15
CA ASP A 361 39.62 12.91 13.88
C ASP A 361 38.49 12.16 13.16
N SER A 362 38.39 10.85 13.38
CA SER A 362 37.35 10.03 12.78
C SER A 362 35.98 10.35 13.40
N PRO A 363 34.93 10.61 12.59
CA PRO A 363 33.58 10.87 13.10
C PRO A 363 32.83 9.59 13.51
N PHE A 364 33.47 8.41 13.41
CA PHE A 364 32.84 7.12 13.71
C PHE A 364 33.07 6.71 15.17
N THR A 365 32.06 6.08 15.79
CA THR A 365 32.13 5.56 17.16
C THR A 365 33.17 4.46 17.33
N ALA A 366 33.44 3.71 16.26
CA ALA A 366 34.52 2.75 16.17
C ALA A 366 35.30 3.00 14.87
N MET A 367 36.62 2.93 14.93
CA MET A 367 37.49 3.16 13.77
C MET A 367 37.13 2.18 12.64
N PRO A 368 36.73 2.68 11.45
CA PRO A 368 36.46 1.82 10.30
C PRO A 368 37.70 1.04 9.85
N PRO A 369 37.56 -0.22 9.42
CA PRO A 369 38.66 -0.96 8.82
C PRO A 369 39.01 -0.37 7.46
N ALA A 370 40.21 0.20 7.32
CA ALA A 370 40.70 0.76 6.06
C ALA A 370 42.06 0.15 5.67
N HIS A 371 42.16 -0.36 4.45
CA HIS A 371 43.42 -0.86 3.87
C HIS A 371 44.21 0.24 3.13
N GLU A 372 43.59 1.40 2.94
CA GLU A 372 44.09 2.57 2.23
C GLU A 372 44.02 3.77 3.17
N THR A 373 44.79 4.83 2.90
CA THR A 373 44.75 6.05 3.69
C THR A 373 43.33 6.63 3.67
N ALA A 374 42.70 6.71 4.84
CA ALA A 374 41.39 7.30 5.04
C ALA A 374 41.51 8.79 5.36
N HIS A 375 40.64 9.59 4.77
CA HIS A 375 40.48 11.02 5.03
C HIS A 375 39.10 11.23 5.65
N TRP A 376 39.05 11.91 6.80
CA TRP A 376 37.82 12.11 7.57
C TRP A 376 37.16 13.43 7.21
N VAL A 377 35.82 13.44 7.23
CA VAL A 377 35.04 14.65 6.97
C VAL A 377 33.99 14.86 8.04
N GLU A 378 33.55 16.11 8.22
CA GLU A 378 32.38 16.43 9.02
C GLU A 378 31.15 15.65 8.48
N PRO A 379 30.40 14.96 9.36
CA PRO A 379 29.33 14.05 8.95
C PRO A 379 28.03 14.82 8.61
N VAL A 380 28.10 15.65 7.57
CA VAL A 380 27.01 16.53 7.12
C VAL A 380 26.43 16.13 5.76
N LEU A 381 27.17 15.37 4.95
CA LEU A 381 26.72 14.92 3.63
C LEU A 381 25.98 13.57 3.73
N VAL A 382 24.83 13.47 3.06
CA VAL A 382 24.02 12.24 3.00
C VAL A 382 23.99 11.70 1.58
N VAL A 383 24.16 10.38 1.44
CA VAL A 383 24.15 9.70 0.15
C VAL A 383 23.15 8.56 0.15
N GLN A 384 22.48 8.35 -0.98
CA GLN A 384 21.63 7.18 -1.20
C GLN A 384 22.48 6.01 -1.68
N VAL A 385 22.35 4.86 -1.03
CA VAL A 385 23.09 3.65 -1.38
C VAL A 385 22.12 2.49 -1.55
N LYS A 386 22.29 1.76 -2.67
CA LYS A 386 21.66 0.46 -2.88
C LYS A 386 22.61 -0.63 -2.41
N PHE A 387 22.11 -1.63 -1.70
CA PHE A 387 22.93 -2.74 -1.19
C PHE A 387 22.15 -4.04 -1.18
N THR A 388 22.86 -5.17 -1.15
CA THR A 388 22.23 -6.51 -1.20
C THR A 388 21.88 -7.04 0.18
N GLU A 389 22.68 -6.70 1.20
CA GLU A 389 22.51 -7.16 2.58
C GLU A 389 23.20 -6.20 3.56
N TRP A 390 22.63 -6.05 4.76
CA TRP A 390 23.28 -5.37 5.88
C TRP A 390 23.23 -6.25 7.14
N PRO A 391 24.29 -7.03 7.43
CA PRO A 391 24.37 -7.90 8.60
C PRO A 391 24.34 -7.10 9.91
N ASP A 392 23.71 -7.66 10.96
CA ASP A 392 23.71 -7.04 12.29
C ASP A 392 25.11 -6.89 12.86
N GLY A 393 25.51 -5.65 13.12
CA GLY A 393 26.86 -5.30 13.56
C GLY A 393 27.95 -5.35 12.47
N GLY A 394 27.58 -5.47 11.19
CA GLY A 394 28.51 -5.60 10.07
C GLY A 394 28.36 -4.52 8.98
N ALA A 395 29.27 -4.54 8.00
CA ALA A 395 29.26 -3.62 6.86
C ALA A 395 28.32 -4.07 5.72
N LEU A 396 27.83 -3.11 4.93
CA LEU A 396 27.02 -3.32 3.73
C LEU A 396 27.71 -4.27 2.75
N ARG A 397 26.93 -5.22 2.20
CA ARG A 397 27.37 -6.06 1.09
C ARG A 397 26.96 -5.44 -0.25
N HIS A 398 27.93 -5.37 -1.16
CA HIS A 398 27.78 -4.82 -2.51
C HIS A 398 27.11 -3.43 -2.59
N PRO A 399 27.58 -2.43 -1.82
CA PRO A 399 27.00 -1.09 -1.87
C PRO A 399 27.31 -0.36 -3.18
N VAL A 400 26.29 0.27 -3.74
CA VAL A 400 26.33 1.07 -4.96
C VAL A 400 25.76 2.46 -4.68
N TYR A 401 26.55 3.49 -4.96
CA TYR A 401 26.12 4.89 -4.86
C TYR A 401 25.04 5.17 -5.90
N LEU A 402 23.95 5.81 -5.47
CA LEU A 402 22.86 6.24 -6.35
C LEU A 402 22.79 7.77 -6.51
N GLY A 403 23.27 8.53 -5.53
CA GLY A 403 23.23 9.99 -5.58
C GLY A 403 23.40 10.66 -4.21
N LEU A 404 23.71 11.95 -4.22
CA LEU A 404 23.78 12.82 -3.05
C LEU A 404 22.35 13.28 -2.69
N ARG A 405 22.05 13.30 -1.40
CA ARG A 405 20.74 13.68 -0.84
C ARG A 405 20.88 14.99 -0.09
N ASP A 406 21.04 16.08 -0.84
CA ASP A 406 21.12 17.44 -0.30
C ASP A 406 19.83 17.87 0.42
N ASP A 407 18.75 17.11 0.24
CA ASP A 407 17.43 17.30 0.83
C ASP A 407 17.25 16.60 2.19
N ARG A 408 18.25 15.86 2.69
CA ARG A 408 18.19 15.15 3.98
C ARG A 408 19.27 15.65 4.95
N PRO A 409 18.92 16.03 6.19
CA PRO A 409 19.93 16.40 7.18
C PRO A 409 20.60 15.13 7.73
N ALA A 410 21.93 15.13 7.83
CA ALA A 410 22.69 13.96 8.32
C ALA A 410 22.30 13.46 9.73
N ARG A 411 21.60 14.27 10.52
CA ARG A 411 21.03 13.86 11.82
C ARG A 411 19.87 12.87 11.71
N SER A 412 19.16 12.80 10.58
CA SER A 412 17.96 11.96 10.42
C SER A 412 18.24 10.57 9.83
N VAL A 413 19.52 10.20 9.68
CA VAL A 413 19.92 8.98 8.97
C VAL A 413 20.26 7.88 9.98
N THR A 414 19.33 6.94 10.18
CA THR A 414 19.42 5.78 11.08
C THR A 414 19.34 4.46 10.31
N ARG A 415 19.66 3.32 10.94
CA ARG A 415 19.64 1.99 10.30
C ARG A 415 18.21 1.53 9.96
N GLU A 416 17.90 1.25 8.70
CA GLU A 416 16.63 0.63 8.32
C GLU A 416 16.73 -0.91 8.42
N GLY A 417 15.86 -1.51 9.24
CA GLY A 417 15.91 -2.95 9.53
C GLY A 417 14.99 -3.44 10.65
N ALA A 418 14.38 -2.57 11.45
CA ALA A 418 13.19 -2.90 12.23
C ALA A 418 11.95 -2.92 11.31
N PRO A 419 10.92 -3.76 11.55
CA PRO A 419 9.75 -3.88 10.69
C PRO A 419 9.13 -2.50 10.43
N ALA A 420 8.69 -2.29 9.18
CA ALA A 420 8.26 -1.01 8.65
C ALA A 420 7.29 -0.27 9.58
N GLY A 421 7.83 0.74 10.27
CA GLY A 421 7.05 1.82 10.84
C GLY A 421 6.31 2.59 9.74
N PRO A 422 5.24 3.35 10.06
CA PRO A 422 4.48 4.08 9.07
C PRO A 422 5.41 5.16 8.50
N ALA A 423 5.08 5.61 7.29
CA ALA A 423 5.73 6.77 6.68
C ALA A 423 6.03 7.85 7.73
N ASP A 424 7.31 8.25 7.77
CA ASP A 424 7.81 9.39 8.52
C ASP A 424 6.82 10.56 8.41
N PRO A 425 6.18 11.01 9.51
CA PRO A 425 5.27 12.16 9.50
C PRO A 425 5.95 13.45 8.99
N SER A 426 7.29 13.50 8.93
CA SER A 426 8.03 14.65 8.38
C SER A 426 8.05 14.69 6.84
N ALA A 427 7.63 13.62 6.15
CA ALA A 427 7.64 13.59 4.67
C ALA A 427 6.50 14.40 4.01
N LEU A 428 5.58 14.97 4.79
CA LEU A 428 4.51 15.83 4.29
C LEU A 428 4.86 17.32 4.27
N ASP A 429 6.10 17.72 4.59
CA ASP A 429 6.54 19.06 4.22
C ASP A 429 8.07 19.21 4.07
N PRO A 430 8.59 19.58 2.88
CA PRO A 430 9.79 20.39 2.82
C PRO A 430 9.44 21.83 3.26
N MET A 431 9.02 22.00 4.51
CA MET A 431 8.90 23.26 5.27
C MET A 431 8.27 24.46 4.53
N GLY A 432 7.38 24.23 3.56
CA GLY A 432 6.86 25.28 2.68
C GLY A 432 5.46 25.02 2.09
N GLY A 433 4.91 23.81 2.26
CA GLY A 433 3.58 23.44 1.80
C GLY A 433 2.49 23.59 2.86
N ILE A 434 2.71 23.08 4.08
CA ILE A 434 1.75 23.13 5.19
C ILE A 434 1.63 24.56 5.70
N ASP A 435 2.77 25.22 5.94
CA ASP A 435 2.78 26.60 6.44
C ASP A 435 2.20 27.58 5.40
N ALA A 436 2.60 27.48 4.13
CA ALA A 436 2.03 28.32 3.07
C ALA A 436 0.52 28.08 2.89
N LEU A 437 0.04 26.84 3.07
CA LEU A 437 -1.39 26.54 3.01
C LEU A 437 -2.13 27.13 4.22
N ALA A 438 -1.55 27.05 5.41
CA ALA A 438 -2.12 27.64 6.62
C ALA A 438 -2.18 29.17 6.52
N GLU A 439 -1.10 29.81 6.07
CA GLU A 439 -1.03 31.25 5.79
C GLU A 439 -2.07 31.65 4.73
N ARG A 440 -2.19 30.87 3.65
CA ARG A 440 -3.19 31.13 2.61
C ARG A 440 -4.61 31.10 3.16
N LEU A 441 -4.93 30.15 4.05
CA LEU A 441 -6.22 30.07 4.71
C LEU A 441 -6.45 31.26 5.65
N GLU A 442 -5.40 31.72 6.34
CA GLU A 442 -5.45 32.93 7.17
C GLU A 442 -5.72 34.18 6.34
N ASP A 443 -5.02 34.37 5.23
CA ASP A 443 -5.26 35.48 4.29
C ASP A 443 -6.69 35.48 3.76
N LEU A 444 -7.23 34.30 3.42
CA LEU A 444 -8.60 34.16 2.94
C LEU A 444 -9.61 34.54 4.04
N GLU A 445 -9.34 34.17 5.28
CA GLU A 445 -10.18 34.51 6.43
C GLU A 445 -10.14 36.00 6.77
N GLN A 446 -8.94 36.58 6.90
CA GLN A 446 -8.76 38.00 7.22
C GLN A 446 -9.39 38.90 6.14
N ALA A 447 -9.22 38.54 4.87
CA ALA A 447 -9.86 39.24 3.76
C ALA A 447 -11.34 38.86 3.54
N ARG A 448 -11.93 37.98 4.37
CA ARG A 448 -13.32 37.50 4.29
C ARG A 448 -13.74 37.04 2.89
N ARG A 449 -12.82 36.36 2.20
CA ARG A 449 -13.00 35.94 0.81
C ARG A 449 -13.14 34.42 0.70
N ARG A 450 -13.84 33.99 -0.34
CA ARG A 450 -13.85 32.58 -0.75
C ARG A 450 -12.57 32.27 -1.53
N GLY A 451 -12.17 31.01 -1.53
CA GLY A 451 -11.01 30.55 -2.28
C GLY A 451 -11.17 29.11 -2.75
N THR A 452 -10.24 28.67 -3.57
CA THR A 452 -10.09 27.27 -3.96
C THR A 452 -8.67 26.84 -3.61
N LEU A 453 -8.56 25.69 -2.94
CA LEU A 453 -7.30 25.04 -2.62
C LEU A 453 -7.06 23.91 -3.63
N GLU A 454 -5.86 23.86 -4.19
CA GLU A 454 -5.39 22.76 -5.04
C GLU A 454 -4.59 21.80 -4.18
N LEU A 455 -5.10 20.58 -3.96
CA LEU A 455 -4.55 19.60 -3.03
C LEU A 455 -4.42 18.26 -3.76
N ASP A 456 -3.21 17.86 -4.14
CA ASP A 456 -2.94 16.60 -4.86
C ASP A 456 -3.80 16.41 -6.12
N GLY A 457 -4.05 17.49 -6.86
CA GLY A 457 -4.89 17.50 -8.06
C GLY A 457 -6.40 17.52 -7.79
N VAL A 458 -6.81 17.70 -6.53
CA VAL A 458 -8.21 17.90 -6.12
C VAL A 458 -8.45 19.36 -5.76
N ARG A 459 -9.54 19.92 -6.30
CA ARG A 459 -9.96 21.30 -6.03
C ARG A 459 -10.97 21.36 -4.90
N VAL A 460 -10.58 21.97 -3.78
CA VAL A 460 -11.45 22.15 -2.61
C VAL A 460 -11.83 23.62 -2.47
N ALA A 461 -13.10 23.94 -2.70
CA ALA A 461 -13.63 25.29 -2.48
C ALA A 461 -13.80 25.57 -0.98
N VAL A 462 -13.21 26.64 -0.48
CA VAL A 462 -13.27 27.08 0.92
C VAL A 462 -13.94 28.44 1.05
N GLY A 463 -14.63 28.67 2.17
CA GLY A 463 -15.33 29.92 2.40
C GLY A 463 -16.09 29.99 3.72
N ASN A 464 -16.53 31.21 4.06
CA ASN A 464 -17.08 31.58 5.37
C ASN A 464 -16.10 31.21 6.50
N LEU A 465 -14.81 31.50 6.29
CA LEU A 465 -13.74 31.10 7.20
C LEU A 465 -13.80 31.87 8.52
N ASP A 466 -14.27 33.11 8.49
CA ASP A 466 -14.50 33.98 9.65
C ASP A 466 -15.70 33.55 10.50
N LYS A 467 -16.48 32.56 10.05
CA LYS A 467 -17.63 32.06 10.80
C LYS A 467 -17.18 31.43 12.11
N VAL A 468 -17.67 31.96 13.22
CA VAL A 468 -17.37 31.46 14.56
C VAL A 468 -18.04 30.10 14.79
N PHE A 469 -17.24 29.07 15.10
CA PHE A 469 -17.71 27.74 15.44
C PHE A 469 -17.80 27.52 16.96
N TRP A 470 -16.91 28.15 17.74
CA TRP A 470 -16.98 28.18 19.21
C TRP A 470 -17.13 29.62 19.71
N PRO A 471 -18.36 30.10 19.93
CA PRO A 471 -18.62 31.48 20.35
C PRO A 471 -17.87 31.90 21.61
N ALA A 472 -17.85 31.06 22.64
CA ALA A 472 -17.17 31.35 23.90
C ALA A 472 -15.64 31.49 23.77
N LEU A 473 -15.03 30.90 22.74
CA LEU A 473 -13.58 30.89 22.53
C LEU A 473 -13.12 31.81 21.39
N GLY A 474 -14.08 32.34 20.63
CA GLY A 474 -13.82 33.06 19.37
C GLY A 474 -13.17 32.20 18.27
N VAL A 475 -13.20 30.87 18.39
CA VAL A 475 -12.59 29.98 17.38
C VAL A 475 -13.48 29.93 16.14
N THR A 476 -12.87 30.19 14.99
CA THR A 476 -13.55 30.23 13.69
C THR A 476 -13.41 28.93 12.91
N LYS A 477 -14.19 28.82 11.83
CA LYS A 477 -14.06 27.77 10.84
C LYS A 477 -12.68 27.78 10.18
N GLY A 478 -12.14 28.95 9.87
CA GLY A 478 -10.81 29.12 9.29
C GLY A 478 -9.72 28.60 10.22
N GLU A 479 -9.84 28.88 11.51
CA GLU A 479 -8.94 28.34 12.53
C GLU A 479 -9.01 26.81 12.61
N LEU A 480 -10.21 26.21 12.54
CA LEU A 480 -10.37 24.75 12.45
C LEU A 480 -9.69 24.16 11.20
N LEU A 481 -9.81 24.82 10.04
CA LEU A 481 -9.14 24.35 8.81
C LEU A 481 -7.62 24.44 8.95
N ARG A 482 -7.08 25.55 9.49
CA ARG A 482 -5.63 25.69 9.75
C ARG A 482 -5.12 24.67 10.75
N PHE A 483 -5.89 24.38 11.80
CA PHE A 483 -5.61 23.29 12.73
C PHE A 483 -5.48 21.96 11.96
N TYR A 484 -6.44 21.64 11.09
CA TYR A 484 -6.40 20.40 10.34
C TYR A 484 -5.25 20.32 9.32
N VAL A 485 -4.84 21.45 8.73
CA VAL A 485 -3.62 21.53 7.91
C VAL A 485 -2.39 21.17 8.74
N ARG A 486 -2.21 21.79 9.91
CA ARG A 486 -1.04 21.57 10.78
C ARG A 486 -0.99 20.15 11.38
N ILE A 487 -2.15 19.59 11.71
CA ILE A 487 -2.25 18.25 12.30
C ILE A 487 -2.29 17.13 11.24
N ALA A 488 -2.36 17.48 9.95
CA ALA A 488 -2.50 16.54 8.84
C ALA A 488 -1.50 15.37 8.90
N PRO A 489 -0.20 15.58 9.19
CA PRO A 489 0.76 14.47 9.26
C PRO A 489 0.42 13.39 10.27
N TYR A 490 -0.36 13.73 11.30
CA TYR A 490 -0.74 12.82 12.40
C TYR A 490 -2.14 12.26 12.23
N VAL A 491 -3.11 13.08 11.80
CA VAL A 491 -4.50 12.64 11.64
C VAL A 491 -4.70 11.82 10.37
N LEU A 492 -4.00 12.13 9.26
CA LEU A 492 -4.18 11.41 7.99
C LEU A 492 -3.85 9.92 8.10
N PRO A 493 -2.72 9.48 8.71
CA PRO A 493 -2.46 8.06 8.94
C PRO A 493 -3.54 7.38 9.82
N ALA A 494 -4.18 8.11 10.73
CA ALA A 494 -5.20 7.58 11.62
C ALA A 494 -6.55 7.34 10.91
N VAL A 495 -6.81 8.00 9.78
CA VAL A 495 -8.04 7.85 8.98
C VAL A 495 -7.81 7.22 7.60
N ALA A 496 -6.56 6.89 7.27
CA ALA A 496 -6.17 6.41 5.96
C ALA A 496 -6.95 5.16 5.55
N ASP A 497 -7.51 5.19 4.34
CA ASP A 497 -8.27 4.10 3.74
C ASP A 497 -9.52 3.68 4.53
N ARG A 498 -10.07 4.58 5.36
CA ARG A 498 -11.27 4.33 6.16
C ARG A 498 -12.46 5.13 5.64
N PRO A 499 -13.66 4.53 5.56
CA PRO A 499 -14.89 5.28 5.39
C PRO A 499 -15.11 6.24 6.56
N LEU A 500 -15.61 7.43 6.26
CA LEU A 500 -15.83 8.50 7.24
C LEU A 500 -17.33 8.81 7.39
N VAL A 501 -17.77 9.01 8.63
CA VAL A 501 -19.07 9.60 8.95
C VAL A 501 -18.86 11.04 9.38
N MET A 502 -19.72 11.95 8.94
CA MET A 502 -19.68 13.36 9.32
C MET A 502 -20.72 13.66 10.38
N LYS A 503 -20.33 14.27 11.50
CA LYS A 503 -21.23 15.05 12.34
C LYS A 503 -21.04 16.54 12.05
N ARG A 504 -22.02 17.14 11.38
CA ARG A 504 -21.91 18.50 10.86
C ARG A 504 -22.51 19.51 11.82
N PHE A 505 -21.83 20.64 11.99
CA PHE A 505 -22.21 21.79 12.81
C PHE A 505 -22.23 23.07 11.96
N PRO A 506 -23.16 23.20 10.99
CA PRO A 506 -23.12 24.31 10.04
C PRO A 506 -23.12 25.70 10.69
N ASN A 507 -23.67 25.81 11.90
CA ASN A 507 -23.81 27.05 12.68
C ASN A 507 -23.02 27.04 13.99
N GLY A 508 -21.93 26.28 14.06
CA GLY A 508 -21.11 26.16 15.27
C GLY A 508 -21.70 25.20 16.31
N ILE A 509 -21.01 25.06 17.44
CA ILE A 509 -21.28 24.03 18.44
C ILE A 509 -22.59 24.24 19.21
N ASP A 510 -23.05 25.49 19.35
CA ASP A 510 -24.30 25.85 20.02
C ASP A 510 -25.52 25.68 19.08
N GLY A 511 -25.28 25.48 17.79
CA GLY A 511 -26.31 25.27 16.78
C GLY A 511 -26.76 23.82 16.65
N LYS A 512 -27.79 23.59 15.82
CA LYS A 512 -28.22 22.22 15.47
C LYS A 512 -27.12 21.49 14.72
N SER A 513 -26.85 20.26 15.15
CA SER A 513 -25.96 19.32 14.47
C SER A 513 -26.74 18.18 13.82
N PHE A 514 -26.16 17.53 12.82
CA PHE A 514 -26.72 16.34 12.21
C PHE A 514 -25.63 15.39 11.72
N TYR A 515 -25.95 14.09 11.73
CA TYR A 515 -25.09 13.07 11.14
C TYR A 515 -25.36 12.94 9.64
N GLN A 516 -24.30 12.81 8.87
CA GLN A 516 -24.34 12.58 7.44
C GLN A 516 -23.32 11.48 7.10
N HIS A 517 -23.86 10.36 6.65
CA HIS A 517 -23.09 9.19 6.24
C HIS A 517 -22.73 9.29 4.76
N ARG A 518 -23.76 9.56 3.95
CA ARG A 518 -23.63 9.71 2.50
C ARG A 518 -22.79 10.93 2.13
N ALA A 519 -21.80 10.72 1.27
CA ALA A 519 -21.00 11.76 0.64
C ALA A 519 -21.92 12.74 -0.13
N PRO A 520 -21.69 14.06 -0.04
CA PRO A 520 -22.51 15.05 -0.74
C PRO A 520 -22.54 14.82 -2.26
N SER A 521 -23.58 15.26 -2.95
CA SER A 521 -23.63 15.26 -4.42
C SER A 521 -23.94 16.67 -4.93
N PRO A 522 -23.18 17.20 -5.91
CA PRO A 522 -22.00 16.59 -6.53
C PRO A 522 -20.78 16.57 -5.59
N LEU A 523 -19.86 15.62 -5.82
CA LEU A 523 -18.55 15.58 -5.17
C LEU A 523 -17.52 16.38 -5.97
N PRO A 524 -16.50 16.98 -5.32
CA PRO A 524 -15.34 17.51 -6.01
C PRO A 524 -14.64 16.42 -6.83
N ASP A 525 -14.22 16.76 -8.06
CA ASP A 525 -13.51 15.84 -8.94
C ASP A 525 -12.22 15.32 -8.26
N GLY A 526 -12.02 14.01 -8.30
CA GLY A 526 -10.84 13.35 -7.72
C GLY A 526 -10.94 13.08 -6.21
N LEU A 527 -11.98 13.54 -5.52
CA LEU A 527 -12.16 13.24 -4.10
C LEU A 527 -12.60 11.76 -3.92
N PRO A 528 -11.91 10.96 -3.09
CA PRO A 528 -12.19 9.55 -2.96
C PRO A 528 -13.51 9.31 -2.22
N ALA A 529 -14.43 8.63 -2.88
CA ALA A 529 -15.66 8.11 -2.29
C ALA A 529 -15.95 6.70 -2.80
N LEU A 530 -16.49 5.84 -1.94
CA LEU A 530 -16.82 4.46 -2.30
C LEU A 530 -18.27 4.13 -1.95
N PRO A 531 -18.99 3.42 -2.84
CA PRO A 531 -20.32 2.91 -2.51
C PRO A 531 -20.19 1.80 -1.46
N LEU A 532 -20.83 1.99 -0.32
CA LEU A 532 -20.81 1.02 0.78
C LEU A 532 -22.23 0.67 1.21
N ARG A 533 -22.38 -0.57 1.70
CA ARG A 533 -23.60 -1.06 2.33
C ARG A 533 -23.66 -0.57 3.76
N GLU A 534 -24.76 0.09 4.13
CA GLU A 534 -24.96 0.58 5.51
C GLU A 534 -25.23 -0.56 6.49
N SER A 535 -25.66 -1.72 6.01
CA SER A 535 -25.87 -2.94 6.80
C SER A 535 -25.62 -4.18 5.93
N PRO A 536 -25.00 -5.25 6.48
CA PRO A 536 -24.88 -6.54 5.79
C PRO A 536 -26.24 -7.12 5.39
N ASP A 537 -27.29 -6.84 6.18
CA ASP A 537 -28.64 -7.40 6.02
C ASP A 537 -29.53 -6.62 5.03
N ARG A 538 -29.04 -5.50 4.48
CA ARG A 538 -29.76 -4.68 3.49
C ARG A 538 -28.90 -4.45 2.24
N PRO A 539 -28.74 -5.49 1.38
CA PRO A 539 -27.81 -5.46 0.25
C PRO A 539 -28.23 -4.51 -0.89
N GLU A 540 -29.47 -4.02 -0.89
CA GLU A 540 -30.11 -3.26 -1.98
C GLU A 540 -29.65 -1.79 -2.07
N THR A 541 -29.07 -1.22 -1.00
CA THR A 541 -28.82 0.23 -0.90
C THR A 541 -27.36 0.53 -0.57
N GLU A 542 -26.54 0.66 -1.60
CA GLU A 542 -25.20 1.23 -1.48
C GLU A 542 -25.26 2.76 -1.51
N VAL A 543 -24.55 3.41 -0.60
CA VAL A 543 -24.40 4.87 -0.59
C VAL A 543 -22.92 5.24 -0.60
N PRO A 544 -22.51 6.30 -1.33
CA PRO A 544 -21.13 6.71 -1.35
C PRO A 544 -20.73 7.24 0.04
N TYR A 545 -19.62 6.78 0.60
CA TYR A 545 -18.96 7.35 1.78
C TYR A 545 -17.67 8.04 1.35
N LEU A 546 -17.32 9.15 2.00
CA LEU A 546 -15.99 9.75 1.85
C LEU A 546 -14.94 8.82 2.45
N VAL A 547 -13.77 8.72 1.81
CA VAL A 547 -12.65 7.90 2.29
C VAL A 547 -11.54 8.81 2.80
N GLY A 548 -11.08 8.54 4.02
CA GLY A 548 -10.01 9.28 4.68
C GLY A 548 -8.62 8.96 4.14
N GLY A 549 -7.65 9.80 4.50
CA GLY A 549 -6.23 9.61 4.18
C GLY A 549 -5.63 10.70 3.29
N SER A 550 -6.43 11.61 2.73
CA SER A 550 -5.95 12.76 1.98
C SER A 550 -6.27 14.08 2.67
N LEU A 551 -5.38 15.07 2.50
CA LEU A 551 -5.61 16.43 2.98
C LEU A 551 -6.86 17.06 2.32
N ALA A 552 -7.11 16.73 1.06
CA ALA A 552 -8.30 17.17 0.34
C ALA A 552 -9.61 16.70 1.02
N THR A 553 -9.73 15.41 1.39
CA THR A 553 -10.91 14.91 2.11
C THR A 553 -11.06 15.57 3.47
N LEU A 554 -9.95 15.70 4.21
CA LEU A 554 -9.93 16.31 5.53
C LEU A 554 -10.47 17.75 5.51
N LEU A 555 -9.93 18.59 4.63
CA LEU A 555 -10.33 19.99 4.52
C LEU A 555 -11.72 20.15 3.90
N TYR A 556 -12.12 19.26 2.98
CA TYR A 556 -13.48 19.25 2.44
C TYR A 556 -14.51 18.95 3.54
N MET A 557 -14.26 17.96 4.40
CA MET A 557 -15.15 17.66 5.54
C MET A 557 -15.21 18.82 6.54
N ALA A 558 -14.07 19.42 6.89
CA ALA A 558 -14.03 20.59 7.76
C ALA A 558 -14.79 21.78 7.12
N GLN A 559 -14.66 21.98 5.81
CA GLN A 559 -15.39 22.98 5.04
C GLN A 559 -16.91 22.74 5.07
N LEU A 560 -17.35 21.48 5.10
CA LEU A 560 -18.76 21.11 5.30
C LEU A 560 -19.24 21.27 6.74
N ALA A 561 -18.39 21.77 7.64
CA ALA A 561 -18.61 21.91 9.06
C ALA A 561 -18.65 20.57 9.84
N ALA A 562 -18.02 19.52 9.31
CA ALA A 562 -17.71 18.35 10.13
C ALA A 562 -16.52 18.70 11.03
N ILE A 563 -16.79 18.89 12.33
CA ILE A 563 -15.76 19.28 13.30
C ILE A 563 -14.84 18.10 13.58
N SER A 564 -15.39 16.89 13.74
CA SER A 564 -14.63 15.67 13.98
C SER A 564 -14.50 14.81 12.72
N GLN A 565 -13.39 14.07 12.67
CA GLN A 565 -13.15 12.95 11.76
C GLN A 565 -13.50 11.64 12.47
N ASP A 566 -14.55 10.97 11.98
CA ASP A 566 -15.11 9.78 12.63
C ASP A 566 -15.02 8.59 11.65
N PRO A 567 -13.88 7.86 11.63
CA PRO A 567 -13.69 6.72 10.75
C PRO A 567 -14.38 5.45 11.27
N TRP A 568 -14.65 4.55 10.33
CA TRP A 568 -14.99 3.16 10.64
C TRP A 568 -13.79 2.42 11.23
N PHE A 569 -14.07 1.35 11.97
CA PHE A 569 -13.04 0.44 12.50
C PHE A 569 -12.43 -0.50 11.46
N SER A 570 -12.95 -0.53 10.23
CA SER A 570 -12.41 -1.26 9.09
C SER A 570 -11.81 -0.33 8.04
N ARG A 571 -11.06 -0.93 7.10
CA ARG A 571 -10.55 -0.26 5.90
C ARG A 571 -11.39 -0.63 4.68
N VAL A 572 -11.34 0.21 3.66
CA VAL A 572 -12.06 -0.01 2.39
C VAL A 572 -11.68 -1.31 1.68
N SER A 573 -10.46 -1.83 1.91
CA SER A 573 -9.99 -3.10 1.35
C SER A 573 -10.62 -4.33 2.01
N ALA A 574 -11.08 -4.20 3.27
CA ALA A 574 -11.63 -5.28 4.08
C ALA A 574 -12.79 -4.74 4.92
N ILE A 575 -13.84 -4.24 4.25
CA ILE A 575 -14.90 -3.45 4.92
C ILE A 575 -15.66 -4.23 6.01
N GLU A 576 -15.76 -5.54 5.84
CA GLU A 576 -16.47 -6.47 6.75
C GLU A 576 -15.60 -6.91 7.94
N SER A 577 -14.32 -6.52 7.97
CA SER A 577 -13.36 -6.92 9.00
C SER A 577 -12.72 -5.69 9.66
N ALA A 578 -12.76 -5.64 10.99
CA ALA A 578 -12.19 -4.55 11.76
C ALA A 578 -10.70 -4.79 12.04
N ASP A 579 -9.84 -3.81 11.75
CA ASP A 579 -8.42 -3.82 12.12
C ASP A 579 -8.16 -3.03 13.42
N LEU A 580 -9.20 -2.41 13.98
CA LEU A 580 -9.21 -1.73 15.27
C LEU A 580 -10.48 -2.07 16.05
N THR A 581 -10.39 -2.09 17.37
CA THR A 581 -11.56 -2.07 18.27
C THR A 581 -11.27 -1.12 19.43
N ALA A 582 -12.30 -0.64 20.13
CA ALA A 582 -12.11 0.32 21.21
C ALA A 582 -13.13 0.19 22.34
N PHE A 583 -12.69 0.57 23.54
CA PHE A 583 -13.57 0.92 24.65
C PHE A 583 -13.86 2.42 24.60
N ASP A 584 -15.12 2.82 24.67
CA ASP A 584 -15.52 4.22 24.89
C ASP A 584 -16.00 4.40 26.33
N LEU A 585 -15.27 5.19 27.11
CA LEU A 585 -15.55 5.43 28.52
C LEU A 585 -16.35 6.73 28.67
N ASP A 586 -17.66 6.60 28.84
CA ASP A 586 -18.60 7.70 28.91
C ASP A 586 -19.00 8.00 30.37
N PRO A 587 -18.53 9.12 30.97
CA PRO A 587 -18.84 9.47 32.33
C PRO A 587 -20.31 9.87 32.50
N GLY A 588 -21.03 9.21 33.41
CA GLY A 588 -22.36 9.63 33.81
C GLY A 588 -22.39 10.97 34.56
N PRO A 589 -23.58 11.52 34.85
CA PRO A 589 -23.72 12.77 35.60
C PRO A 589 -22.97 12.73 36.94
N GLY A 590 -22.21 13.79 37.22
CA GLY A 590 -21.44 13.95 38.46
C GLY A 590 -20.15 13.13 38.56
N VAL A 591 -19.78 12.39 37.52
CA VAL A 591 -18.49 11.67 37.45
C VAL A 591 -17.37 12.65 37.14
N ARG A 592 -16.28 12.56 37.92
CA ARG A 592 -15.05 13.33 37.66
C ARG A 592 -14.15 12.57 36.70
N PHE A 593 -13.37 13.27 35.89
CA PHE A 593 -12.44 12.64 34.94
C PHE A 593 -11.46 11.66 35.60
N ARG A 594 -11.06 11.89 36.85
CA ARG A 594 -10.27 10.93 37.63
C ARG A 594 -10.90 9.52 37.67
N GLN A 595 -12.22 9.43 37.84
CA GLN A 595 -12.91 8.12 37.85
C GLN A 595 -12.88 7.45 36.46
N VAL A 596 -12.86 8.24 35.38
CA VAL A 596 -12.66 7.73 34.02
C VAL A 596 -11.25 7.12 33.89
N LEU A 597 -10.24 7.77 34.48
CA LEU A 597 -8.88 7.25 34.53
C LEU A 597 -8.77 5.99 35.39
N ASP A 598 -9.45 5.93 36.54
CA ASP A 598 -9.50 4.72 37.38
C ASP A 598 -10.04 3.52 36.57
N VAL A 599 -11.14 3.72 35.83
CA VAL A 599 -11.72 2.68 34.96
C VAL A 599 -10.79 2.32 33.81
N ALA A 600 -10.11 3.30 33.21
CA ALA A 600 -9.12 3.05 32.16
C ALA A 600 -7.94 2.20 32.66
N CYS A 601 -7.46 2.46 33.87
CA CYS A 601 -6.40 1.66 34.49
C CYS A 601 -6.86 0.21 34.73
N TRP A 602 -8.08 0.00 35.22
CA TRP A 602 -8.59 -1.37 35.42
C TRP A 602 -8.76 -2.13 34.10
N ILE A 603 -9.18 -1.45 33.02
CA ILE A 603 -9.22 -2.06 31.69
C ILE A 603 -7.81 -2.44 31.24
N HIS A 604 -6.84 -1.53 31.40
CA HIS A 604 -5.44 -1.80 31.07
C HIS A 604 -4.90 -3.02 31.82
N ASP A 605 -5.14 -3.10 33.14
CA ASP A 605 -4.68 -4.22 33.96
C ASP A 605 -5.25 -5.57 33.50
N GLU A 606 -6.49 -5.60 32.98
CA GLU A 606 -7.05 -6.83 32.39
C GLU A 606 -6.47 -7.15 31.02
N LEU A 607 -6.19 -6.14 30.19
CA LEU A 607 -5.57 -6.33 28.87
C LEU A 607 -4.10 -6.78 28.99
N ASP A 608 -3.36 -6.25 29.95
CA ASP A 608 -1.96 -6.62 30.22
C ASP A 608 -1.83 -8.09 30.63
N LYS A 609 -2.76 -8.61 31.44
CA LYS A 609 -2.78 -10.03 31.84
C LYS A 609 -2.85 -10.99 30.66
N ILE A 610 -3.46 -10.57 29.56
CA ILE A 610 -3.58 -11.36 28.33
C ILE A 610 -2.64 -10.89 27.22
N GLY A 611 -1.73 -9.95 27.50
CA GLY A 611 -0.77 -9.42 26.55
C GLY A 611 -1.41 -8.72 25.34
N VAL A 612 -2.56 -8.07 25.54
CA VAL A 612 -3.24 -7.34 24.45
C VAL A 612 -2.77 -5.88 24.44
N PRO A 613 -2.08 -5.43 23.37
CA PRO A 613 -1.61 -4.06 23.28
C PRO A 613 -2.79 -3.09 23.18
N SER A 614 -2.65 -1.93 23.80
CA SER A 614 -3.69 -0.91 23.81
C SER A 614 -3.12 0.49 23.90
N VAL A 615 -3.82 1.47 23.30
CA VAL A 615 -3.43 2.88 23.31
C VAL A 615 -4.61 3.74 23.82
N PRO A 616 -4.44 4.48 24.93
CA PRO A 616 -5.47 5.36 25.45
C PRO A 616 -5.39 6.73 24.78
N LYS A 617 -6.55 7.38 24.63
CA LYS A 617 -6.64 8.78 24.23
C LYS A 617 -7.79 9.47 24.92
N THR A 618 -7.64 10.75 25.24
CA THR A 618 -8.82 11.55 25.61
C THR A 618 -9.82 11.53 24.47
N SER A 619 -11.11 11.56 24.78
CA SER A 619 -12.12 11.70 23.74
C SER A 619 -12.04 13.08 23.07
N GLY A 620 -11.49 14.09 23.76
CA GLY A 620 -11.60 15.52 23.42
C GLY A 620 -12.93 16.16 23.86
N SER A 621 -13.72 15.41 24.64
CA SER A 621 -14.93 15.86 25.33
C SER A 621 -14.83 15.51 26.82
N SER A 622 -15.74 14.72 27.37
CA SER A 622 -15.76 14.31 28.79
C SER A 622 -15.11 12.95 29.07
N GLY A 623 -15.08 12.05 28.09
CA GLY A 623 -14.64 10.66 28.25
C GLY A 623 -13.22 10.36 27.77
N LEU A 624 -12.88 9.07 27.73
CA LEU A 624 -11.60 8.52 27.28
C LEU A 624 -11.86 7.30 26.38
N HIS A 625 -11.09 7.13 25.31
CA HIS A 625 -11.16 5.92 24.50
C HIS A 625 -9.88 5.08 24.65
N ILE A 626 -10.00 3.76 24.63
CA ILE A 626 -8.87 2.83 24.65
C ILE A 626 -8.97 1.99 23.39
N TYR A 627 -8.00 2.11 22.48
CA TYR A 627 -7.99 1.39 21.22
C TYR A 627 -7.04 0.20 21.24
N LEU A 628 -7.47 -0.86 20.57
CA LEU A 628 -6.76 -2.13 20.46
C LEU A 628 -6.57 -2.45 18.97
N PRO A 629 -5.35 -2.76 18.53
CA PRO A 629 -5.10 -3.18 17.16
C PRO A 629 -5.50 -4.64 16.99
N LEU A 630 -6.34 -4.94 16.00
CA LEU A 630 -6.78 -6.30 15.70
C LEU A 630 -5.93 -6.92 14.58
N PRO A 631 -5.78 -8.27 14.56
CA PRO A 631 -5.25 -8.97 13.39
C PRO A 631 -6.09 -8.69 12.14
N ASP A 632 -5.46 -8.80 10.98
CA ASP A 632 -6.17 -8.69 9.70
C ASP A 632 -7.31 -9.72 9.61
N ASP A 633 -8.35 -9.40 8.85
CA ASP A 633 -9.55 -10.23 8.65
C ASP A 633 -10.36 -10.56 9.93
N THR A 634 -10.15 -9.82 11.03
CA THR A 634 -10.94 -9.99 12.25
C THR A 634 -12.40 -9.52 12.06
N PRO A 635 -13.42 -10.38 12.27
CA PRO A 635 -14.83 -9.94 12.24
C PRO A 635 -15.13 -8.92 13.35
N TYR A 636 -16.00 -7.95 13.07
CA TYR A 636 -16.42 -6.93 14.05
C TYR A 636 -16.91 -7.54 15.37
N GLU A 637 -17.65 -8.65 15.28
CA GLU A 637 -18.19 -9.37 16.42
C GLU A 637 -17.10 -9.87 17.37
N ALA A 638 -15.95 -10.30 16.83
CA ALA A 638 -14.85 -10.80 17.64
C ALA A 638 -14.20 -9.69 18.47
N GLY A 639 -13.97 -8.52 17.86
CA GLY A 639 -13.47 -7.32 18.56
C GLY A 639 -14.45 -6.81 19.60
N MET A 640 -15.74 -6.76 19.26
CA MET A 640 -16.81 -6.40 20.19
C MET A 640 -16.89 -7.36 21.38
N LEU A 641 -16.81 -8.68 21.15
CA LEU A 641 -16.85 -9.69 22.21
C LEU A 641 -15.67 -9.56 23.18
N LEU A 642 -14.45 -9.33 22.68
CA LEU A 642 -13.29 -9.02 23.53
C LEU A 642 -13.59 -7.81 24.43
N CYS A 643 -14.06 -6.70 23.85
CA CYS A 643 -14.40 -5.52 24.62
C CYS A 643 -15.53 -5.79 25.63
N GLN A 644 -16.54 -6.57 25.24
CA GLN A 644 -17.65 -6.92 26.11
C GLN A 644 -17.20 -7.74 27.33
N ILE A 645 -16.33 -8.73 27.14
CA ILE A 645 -15.81 -9.58 28.23
C ILE A 645 -15.06 -8.71 29.25
N VAL A 646 -14.11 -7.90 28.79
CA VAL A 646 -13.29 -7.05 29.66
C VAL A 646 -14.15 -5.98 30.34
N ALA A 647 -15.05 -5.32 29.60
CA ALA A 647 -15.96 -4.31 30.15
C ALA A 647 -16.85 -4.90 31.25
N THR A 648 -17.40 -6.09 31.03
CA THR A 648 -18.25 -6.80 32.00
C THR A 648 -17.45 -7.20 33.24
N LEU A 649 -16.20 -7.66 33.05
CA LEU A 649 -15.31 -8.05 34.15
C LEU A 649 -14.99 -6.84 35.05
N VAL A 650 -14.60 -5.72 34.45
CA VAL A 650 -14.30 -4.48 35.18
C VAL A 650 -15.54 -3.94 35.88
N ALA A 651 -16.69 -3.89 35.20
CA ALA A 651 -17.95 -3.44 35.80
C ALA A 651 -18.41 -4.33 36.96
N SER A 652 -18.18 -5.64 36.89
CA SER A 652 -18.53 -6.59 37.97
C SER A 652 -17.60 -6.46 39.17
N ARG A 653 -16.30 -6.21 38.96
CA ARG A 653 -15.32 -5.99 40.03
C ARG A 653 -15.45 -4.62 40.68
N HIS A 654 -15.88 -3.61 39.92
CA HIS A 654 -15.99 -2.22 40.38
C HIS A 654 -17.39 -1.61 40.17
N PRO A 655 -18.48 -2.24 40.68
CA PRO A 655 -19.87 -1.90 40.34
C PRO A 655 -20.37 -0.58 40.95
N LYS A 656 -19.52 0.09 41.74
CA LYS A 656 -19.77 1.44 42.29
C LYS A 656 -19.24 2.55 41.38
N VAL A 657 -18.36 2.22 40.43
CA VAL A 657 -17.64 3.21 39.59
C VAL A 657 -17.81 2.92 38.10
N ALA A 658 -17.95 1.65 37.70
CA ALA A 658 -18.12 1.24 36.31
C ALA A 658 -19.46 0.55 36.07
N THR A 659 -19.99 0.65 34.86
CA THR A 659 -21.20 -0.05 34.42
C THR A 659 -21.16 -0.38 32.92
N VAL A 660 -21.82 -1.48 32.54
CA VAL A 660 -22.15 -1.83 31.15
C VAL A 660 -23.63 -1.65 30.84
N GLU A 661 -24.42 -1.11 31.79
CA GLU A 661 -25.85 -0.84 31.58
C GLU A 661 -26.05 0.27 30.54
N ARG A 662 -26.62 -0.10 29.39
CA ARG A 662 -26.84 0.81 28.27
C ARG A 662 -27.90 1.86 28.58
N MET A 663 -28.98 1.50 29.26
CA MET A 663 -30.11 2.41 29.49
C MET A 663 -29.76 3.43 30.57
N VAL A 664 -29.64 4.70 30.19
CA VAL A 664 -29.28 5.81 31.11
C VAL A 664 -30.16 5.83 32.37
N LYS A 665 -31.46 5.55 32.24
CA LYS A 665 -32.41 5.50 33.38
C LYS A 665 -32.13 4.36 34.38
N ARG A 666 -31.42 3.32 33.96
CA ARG A 666 -31.05 2.15 34.79
C ARG A 666 -29.59 2.21 35.26
N ARG A 667 -28.79 3.13 34.71
CA ARG A 667 -27.41 3.34 35.16
C ARG A 667 -27.41 3.86 36.58
N ARG A 668 -26.51 3.29 37.40
CA ARG A 668 -26.24 3.83 38.74
C ARG A 668 -25.62 5.22 38.58
N GLU A 669 -26.01 6.14 39.45
CA GLU A 669 -25.41 7.47 39.48
C GLU A 669 -23.89 7.39 39.70
N LYS A 670 -23.16 8.39 39.21
CA LYS A 670 -21.71 8.51 39.38
C LYS A 670 -20.90 7.32 38.88
N THR A 671 -21.43 6.58 37.90
CA THR A 671 -20.71 5.50 37.20
C THR A 671 -20.25 5.93 35.80
N VAL A 672 -19.13 5.37 35.37
CA VAL A 672 -18.62 5.44 34.00
C VAL A 672 -19.22 4.28 33.21
N TYR A 673 -19.89 4.59 32.11
CA TYR A 673 -20.37 3.58 31.17
C TYR A 673 -19.21 3.14 30.28
N ILE A 674 -18.92 1.83 30.28
CA ILE A 674 -17.92 1.23 29.41
C ILE A 674 -18.65 0.75 28.15
N ASP A 675 -18.68 1.59 27.12
CA ASP A 675 -19.40 1.30 25.88
C ASP A 675 -18.56 0.43 24.95
N TYR A 676 -18.88 -0.85 24.91
CA TYR A 676 -18.31 -1.80 23.95
C TYR A 676 -19.13 -1.89 22.65
N LEU A 677 -20.34 -1.31 22.59
CA LEU A 677 -21.23 -1.39 21.42
C LEU A 677 -20.84 -0.43 20.29
N GLN A 678 -19.82 0.40 20.51
CA GLN A 678 -19.21 1.22 19.45
C GLN A 678 -18.49 0.36 18.40
N ASN A 679 -18.24 -0.92 18.70
CA ASN A 679 -17.49 -1.86 17.86
C ASN A 679 -18.34 -2.67 16.89
N ILE A 680 -19.57 -2.26 16.60
CA ILE A 680 -20.40 -2.92 15.59
C ILE A 680 -20.13 -2.33 14.20
N TYR A 681 -20.45 -3.09 13.16
CA TYR A 681 -20.32 -2.68 11.77
C TYR A 681 -20.94 -1.29 11.51
N GLY A 682 -20.22 -0.43 10.81
CA GLY A 682 -20.67 0.92 10.44
C GLY A 682 -20.67 1.98 11.54
N LYS A 683 -20.35 1.61 12.80
CA LYS A 683 -20.14 2.60 13.86
C LYS A 683 -18.76 3.24 13.76
N THR A 684 -18.67 4.43 14.35
CA THR A 684 -17.51 5.31 14.26
C THR A 684 -17.26 5.97 15.61
N LEU A 685 -15.99 6.20 15.93
CA LEU A 685 -15.56 7.04 17.02
C LEU A 685 -14.63 8.12 16.48
N ALA A 686 -14.64 9.31 17.08
CA ALA A 686 -13.71 10.37 16.72
C ALA A 686 -12.25 9.86 16.85
N THR A 687 -11.50 9.94 15.75
CA THR A 687 -10.14 9.40 15.68
C THR A 687 -9.15 10.19 16.54
N ALA A 688 -7.92 9.71 16.68
CA ALA A 688 -6.83 10.49 17.28
C ALA A 688 -6.57 11.78 16.49
N TYR A 689 -6.18 12.84 17.20
CA TYR A 689 -5.88 14.17 16.67
C TYR A 689 -7.05 14.91 16.02
N SER A 690 -8.26 14.34 16.08
CA SER A 690 -9.51 14.95 15.63
C SER A 690 -10.00 16.01 16.61
N ALA A 691 -10.42 17.17 16.09
CA ALA A 691 -11.09 18.19 16.89
C ALA A 691 -12.48 17.71 17.32
N ARG A 692 -12.97 18.23 18.45
CA ARG A 692 -14.29 17.91 19.00
C ARG A 692 -15.10 19.17 19.21
N ALA A 693 -16.40 19.04 18.98
CA ALA A 693 -17.40 20.07 19.29
C ALA A 693 -17.68 20.18 20.80
N SER A 694 -16.64 20.15 21.63
CA SER A 694 -16.70 20.45 23.06
C SER A 694 -16.60 21.95 23.30
N ASP A 695 -17.01 22.40 24.49
CA ASP A 695 -17.01 23.81 24.91
C ASP A 695 -15.61 24.44 24.96
N TYR A 696 -14.55 23.62 24.95
CA TYR A 696 -13.14 24.06 24.98
C TYR A 696 -12.38 23.80 23.67
N ALA A 697 -13.07 23.52 22.55
CA ALA A 697 -12.46 23.14 21.27
C ALA A 697 -11.40 22.03 21.44
N GLY A 698 -11.82 20.98 22.16
CA GLY A 698 -10.94 19.89 22.56
C GLY A 698 -10.45 19.05 21.38
N VAL A 699 -9.32 18.39 21.58
CA VAL A 699 -8.75 17.43 20.62
C VAL A 699 -8.71 16.05 21.26
N SER A 700 -9.13 15.05 20.49
CA SER A 700 -9.04 13.63 20.84
C SER A 700 -7.57 13.21 20.88
N THR A 701 -6.95 13.21 22.05
CA THR A 701 -5.49 13.28 22.18
C THR A 701 -4.91 12.00 22.78
N PRO A 702 -4.04 11.27 22.05
CA PRO A 702 -3.31 10.12 22.56
C PRO A 702 -2.49 10.42 23.82
N LEU A 703 -2.49 9.45 24.73
CA LEU A 703 -1.81 9.49 26.02
C LEU A 703 -0.91 8.24 26.16
N THR A 704 0.13 8.35 26.96
CA THR A 704 0.85 7.16 27.44
C THR A 704 0.09 6.52 28.60
N TRP A 705 0.21 5.21 28.78
CA TRP A 705 -0.33 4.55 29.96
C TRP A 705 0.28 5.10 31.26
N ARG A 706 1.55 5.51 31.24
CA ARG A 706 2.18 6.21 32.37
C ARG A 706 1.43 7.49 32.75
N GLU A 707 0.99 8.29 31.77
CA GLU A 707 0.18 9.49 32.03
C GLU A 707 -1.22 9.16 32.56
N VAL A 708 -1.84 8.08 32.10
CA VAL A 708 -3.15 7.64 32.60
C VAL A 708 -3.04 7.17 34.05
N HIS A 709 -2.08 6.30 34.36
CA HIS A 709 -1.81 5.80 35.71
C HIS A 709 -1.37 6.91 36.67
N ALA A 710 -0.50 7.82 36.20
CA ALA A 710 -0.11 8.99 36.98
C ALA A 710 -1.30 9.94 37.16
N GLY A 711 -2.13 10.15 36.13
CA GLY A 711 -3.33 10.99 36.15
C GLY A 711 -4.45 10.49 37.07
N ALA A 712 -4.49 9.20 37.39
CA ALA A 712 -5.34 8.68 38.46
C ALA A 712 -4.89 9.19 39.86
N LYS A 713 -3.62 9.61 39.98
CA LYS A 713 -2.98 10.11 41.20
C LYS A 713 -2.72 11.64 41.18
N GLN A 714 -2.46 12.21 40.01
CA GLN A 714 -2.11 13.60 39.70
C GLN A 714 -3.18 14.21 38.79
N LYS A 715 -3.37 15.54 38.75
CA LYS A 715 -4.43 16.16 37.93
C LYS A 715 -4.09 16.12 36.42
N LEU A 716 -4.46 15.06 35.71
CA LEU A 716 -4.57 15.08 34.25
C LEU A 716 -5.91 15.74 33.87
N ASP A 717 -5.85 16.86 33.14
CA ASP A 717 -7.03 17.57 32.66
C ASP A 717 -7.20 17.41 31.14
N PRO A 718 -8.28 16.77 30.65
CA PRO A 718 -8.53 16.63 29.21
C PRO A 718 -8.72 17.99 28.52
N ARG A 719 -9.11 19.04 29.26
CA ARG A 719 -9.27 20.41 28.73
C ARG A 719 -7.95 21.08 28.39
N ALA A 720 -6.82 20.51 28.79
CA ALA A 720 -5.50 20.99 28.40
C ALA A 720 -5.19 20.73 26.91
N PHE A 721 -5.92 19.83 26.25
CA PHE A 721 -5.70 19.47 24.85
C PHE A 721 -6.76 20.09 23.94
N THR A 722 -6.41 21.19 23.29
CA THR A 722 -7.27 21.96 22.40
C THR A 722 -6.63 22.08 21.02
N ILE A 723 -7.39 22.56 20.04
CA ILE A 723 -6.85 22.87 18.71
C ILE A 723 -5.67 23.86 18.75
N ARG A 724 -5.55 24.67 19.82
CA ARG A 724 -4.48 25.66 20.01
C ARG A 724 -3.27 25.12 20.77
N SER A 725 -3.43 24.06 21.58
CA SER A 725 -2.36 23.55 22.45
C SER A 725 -1.77 22.20 22.03
N VAL A 726 -2.47 21.42 21.20
CA VAL A 726 -2.07 20.03 20.91
C VAL A 726 -0.76 19.93 20.10
N MET A 727 -0.42 20.94 19.29
CA MET A 727 0.86 20.95 18.56
C MET A 727 2.06 20.96 19.50
N GLY A 728 2.04 21.81 20.53
CA GLY A 728 3.09 21.82 21.56
C GLY A 728 3.11 20.56 22.43
N ARG A 729 2.05 19.72 22.40
CA ARG A 729 2.14 18.36 22.94
C ARG A 729 2.88 17.44 21.99
N LEU A 730 2.53 17.43 20.71
CA LEU A 730 3.18 16.59 19.70
C LEU A 730 4.68 16.86 19.60
N GLU A 731 5.11 18.11 19.70
CA GLU A 731 6.53 18.47 19.76
C GLU A 731 7.27 17.83 20.94
N ARG A 732 6.58 17.64 22.09
CA ARG A 732 7.18 17.09 23.31
C ARG A 732 7.17 15.57 23.37
N VAL A 733 6.17 14.91 22.81
CA VAL A 733 5.95 13.46 23.00
C VAL A 733 5.82 12.66 21.71
N GLY A 734 5.82 13.32 20.55
CA GLY A 734 5.68 12.69 19.24
C GLY A 734 4.28 12.06 18.97
N ASP A 735 4.22 11.22 17.94
CA ASP A 735 3.02 10.48 17.54
C ASP A 735 2.82 9.21 18.39
N LEU A 736 2.17 9.36 19.55
CA LEU A 736 1.80 8.21 20.38
C LEU A 736 0.77 7.28 19.72
N TRP A 737 0.04 7.73 18.69
CA TRP A 737 -0.91 6.89 17.96
C TRP A 737 -0.22 5.93 16.99
N ALA A 738 1.05 6.18 16.63
CA ALA A 738 1.83 5.31 15.76
C ALA A 738 1.96 3.88 16.32
N ALA A 739 1.87 3.70 17.63
CA ALA A 739 1.92 2.39 18.28
C ALA A 739 0.79 1.44 17.83
N LEU A 740 -0.41 1.94 17.50
CA LEU A 740 -1.49 1.08 16.95
C LEU A 740 -1.21 0.63 15.51
N ARG A 741 -0.38 1.38 14.78
CA ARG A 741 -0.05 1.11 13.38
C ARG A 741 1.14 0.16 13.25
N THR A 742 2.07 0.22 14.19
CA THR A 742 3.37 -0.48 14.15
C THR A 742 3.53 -1.59 15.18
N GLY A 743 2.76 -1.52 16.26
CA GLY A 743 2.85 -2.47 17.35
C GLY A 743 2.24 -3.81 16.99
N GLU A 744 2.43 -4.75 17.91
CA GLU A 744 1.83 -6.08 17.82
C GLU A 744 0.30 -5.99 17.75
N LYS A 745 -0.31 -6.99 17.11
CA LYS A 745 -1.78 -7.11 17.05
C LYS A 745 -2.29 -7.91 18.24
N ALA A 746 -3.53 -7.65 18.65
CA ALA A 746 -4.17 -8.37 19.74
C ALA A 746 -4.22 -9.88 19.48
N ASN A 747 -3.76 -10.68 20.44
CA ASN A 747 -3.93 -12.12 20.41
C ASN A 747 -5.33 -12.51 20.88
N LEU A 748 -6.28 -12.62 19.95
CA LEU A 748 -7.67 -12.95 20.26
C LEU A 748 -7.85 -14.34 20.91
N ARG A 749 -6.89 -15.26 20.76
CA ARG A 749 -6.94 -16.56 21.46
C ARG A 749 -6.66 -16.41 22.95
N ALA A 750 -5.82 -15.46 23.34
CA ALA A 750 -5.54 -15.17 24.75
C ALA A 750 -6.77 -14.61 25.48
N ALA A 751 -7.67 -13.93 24.77
CA ALA A 751 -8.92 -13.42 25.32
C ALA A 751 -9.85 -14.52 25.85
N ALA A 752 -9.82 -15.71 25.22
CA ALA A 752 -10.59 -16.87 25.70
C ALA A 752 -10.10 -17.39 27.07
N ALA A 753 -8.88 -17.06 27.49
CA ALA A 753 -8.38 -17.44 28.81
C ALA A 753 -8.97 -16.60 29.96
N LEU A 754 -9.57 -15.43 29.66
CA LEU A 754 -10.26 -14.62 30.67
C LEU A 754 -11.58 -15.23 31.12
N THR A 755 -12.18 -16.12 30.33
CA THR A 755 -13.47 -16.76 30.65
C THR A 755 -13.30 -18.09 31.40
N THR A 756 -12.10 -18.67 31.43
CA THR A 756 -11.82 -19.97 32.07
C THR A 756 -11.25 -19.87 33.48
N ASN A 757 -10.79 -18.69 33.91
CA ASN A 757 -10.21 -18.44 35.25
C ASN A 757 -11.06 -17.50 36.13
N GLY A 758 -12.35 -17.37 35.82
CA GLY A 758 -13.31 -16.50 36.54
C GLY A 758 -14.19 -17.25 37.52
#